data_AF-A0A0C4DK93-F1
#
_entry.id   AF-A0A0C4DK93-F1
#
_cell.length_a   1.000
_cell.length_b   1.000
_cell.length_c   1.000
_cell.angle_alpha   90.00
_cell.angle_beta   90.00
_cell.angle_gamma   90.00
#
_symmetry.space_group_name_H-M   'P 1'
#
loop_
_entity.id
_entity.type
_entity.pdbx_description
1 polymer ?
#
loop_
_entity_poly.entity_id
_entity_poly.type
_entity_poly.pdbx_seq_one_letter_code
_entity_poly.pdbx_strand_id
1 'polypeptide(L)'
;MPPPYPSVPVIGLYGISGSGKTTLVEDLKDTQEFMHSGPPSTPCGPTDLSLLPDAAPFSFKEGSELIAAAVPGGLAAFKKLGADEKKEWRQSVIKGVARHARESFEPVVVVGHYMLAPDASDDDGPWPTAHPHPHPHLQSVHTPADWESYTHIIYVTVPPKTIAARRASDKARSRAPLSVEALGEWQETEKKELRRRCREHGIVFTVVGAAADGEDVGQRVYSLLEFIRQSESSMLNLLAVKSELGRHPSVSYEEEMPGVYKSHVKILAFDADRTLSAQDTGNMFWEMVEAPVGMACGEDGDRNDNNDNNNKKVPVLKQVFGGPLGYTPRAFVQALLLYEEAVGALDVGGNEKFESHCAAVASRVELRPEFISLLQRAVNDPLVVPVVITCGLRRIWELVLEREGFRCQGGEAVLDPDECTPMIWLVGAGRHCGGDQVLVHPEIKADVVRWIAGHWDAEAREVIESRAVGPNICAFGDSPVDIPMLKTARRAFVVVDEARQDRAMSKRMEKEIRMYSGTGDLDWHSIDAYKDRFGACSYLYRVELPPSKHSSEPDTATTSPEQEQAIMPWLPLVSLTDPKTLDLIFPSHTSQARSLRPLVPIHDSTASAAAKLLSTPMRDAGTSGWELQRAHRAAGKYLALQVLPEILGLERFAIPHVSRSNGDGGKATATEGYRLLHEDKTLIVSLMRGGDPMAQGVFDVFPRATYLHAHKPEDVQAKHLRGVVCVLLVDSVVNSGASMLDFVHAIRKLHWAVRIIIVAGVVQADAVELRREEKTPVPPPRQTTGGGAVLQQKEPNMRDRLAEYGNVQVVALRISDNKYKGVGGTDTGNRLFNTTHLDC
;
A
#
# COMPACT_ATOMS: atom_id res chain seq x y z
N MET A 1 -2.71 27.66 15.35
CA MET A 1 -2.24 27.83 13.96
C MET A 1 -0.86 27.18 13.85
N PRO A 2 -0.60 26.34 12.85
CA PRO A 2 0.77 25.94 12.55
C PRO A 2 1.57 27.17 12.09
N PRO A 3 2.91 27.20 12.32
CA PRO A 3 3.73 28.31 11.88
C PRO A 3 3.65 28.48 10.34
N PRO A 4 3.62 29.72 9.82
CA PRO A 4 3.31 30.01 8.43
C PRO A 4 4.42 29.67 7.42
N TYR A 5 5.54 29.07 7.85
CA TYR A 5 6.67 28.73 6.99
C TYR A 5 7.18 27.33 7.28
N PRO A 6 7.63 26.57 6.25
CA PRO A 6 8.29 25.29 6.45
C PRO A 6 9.51 25.49 7.37
N SER A 7 9.68 24.60 8.33
CA SER A 7 10.82 24.66 9.24
C SER A 7 12.10 24.31 8.49
N VAL A 8 12.96 25.32 8.30
CA VAL A 8 14.28 25.13 7.71
C VAL A 8 15.09 24.15 8.57
N PRO A 9 15.68 23.09 8.00
CA PRO A 9 16.33 22.07 8.80
C PRO A 9 17.63 22.59 9.41
N VAL A 10 17.81 22.32 10.71
CA VAL A 10 19.04 22.54 11.46
C VAL A 10 19.51 21.17 11.94
N ILE A 11 20.63 20.72 11.40
CA ILE A 11 21.06 19.33 11.47
C ILE A 11 22.35 19.24 12.29
N GLY A 12 22.35 18.44 13.35
CA GLY A 12 23.56 18.11 14.10
C GLY A 12 24.29 16.94 13.45
N LEU A 13 25.55 17.12 13.03
CA LEU A 13 26.40 16.02 12.54
C LEU A 13 27.35 15.58 13.66
N TYR A 14 27.02 14.46 14.30
CA TYR A 14 27.61 14.02 15.57
C TYR A 14 28.40 12.71 15.42
N GLY A 15 29.23 12.41 16.41
CA GLY A 15 30.10 11.24 16.44
C GLY A 15 31.29 11.47 17.38
N ILE A 16 31.85 10.39 17.93
CA ILE A 16 32.95 10.52 18.90
C ILE A 16 34.23 11.12 18.28
N SER A 17 35.12 11.63 19.12
CA SER A 17 36.37 12.24 18.66
C SER A 17 37.27 11.22 17.96
N GLY A 18 37.62 11.50 16.70
CA GLY A 18 38.34 10.58 15.81
C GLY A 18 37.47 9.90 14.73
N SER A 19 36.15 10.16 14.72
CA SER A 19 35.24 9.61 13.71
C SER A 19 35.37 10.21 12.30
N GLY A 20 36.16 11.28 12.11
CA GLY A 20 36.42 11.87 10.78
C GLY A 20 35.40 12.91 10.32
N LYS A 21 34.57 13.47 11.22
CA LYS A 21 33.53 14.46 10.88
C LYS A 21 34.04 15.69 10.11
N THR A 22 35.20 16.25 10.49
CA THR A 22 35.74 17.45 9.84
C THR A 22 36.07 17.16 8.37
N THR A 23 36.76 16.04 8.10
CA THR A 23 37.05 15.57 6.73
C THR A 23 35.76 15.30 5.96
N LEU A 24 34.79 14.62 6.57
CA LEU A 24 33.49 14.37 5.95
C LEU A 24 32.78 15.67 5.53
N VAL A 25 32.91 16.76 6.30
CA VAL A 25 32.31 18.05 5.95
C VAL A 25 33.03 18.73 4.79
N GLU A 26 34.35 18.55 4.66
CA GLU A 26 35.11 18.99 3.48
C GLU A 26 34.63 18.22 2.24
N ASP A 27 34.53 16.89 2.34
CA ASP A 27 34.05 16.02 1.25
C ASP A 27 32.61 16.39 0.82
N LEU A 28 31.73 16.73 1.77
CA LEU A 28 30.36 17.17 1.50
C LEU A 28 30.29 18.54 0.82
N LYS A 29 31.19 19.48 1.18
CA LYS A 29 31.29 20.78 0.50
C LYS A 29 31.71 20.60 -0.95
N ASP A 30 32.73 19.77 -1.19
CA ASP A 30 33.24 19.47 -2.53
C ASP A 30 32.17 18.77 -3.38
N THR A 31 31.44 17.81 -2.79
CA THR A 31 30.31 17.12 -3.46
C THR A 31 29.20 18.10 -3.86
N GLN A 32 28.85 19.02 -2.95
CA GLN A 32 27.84 20.05 -3.24
C GLN A 32 28.29 20.98 -4.36
N GLU A 33 29.54 21.45 -4.35
CA GLU A 33 30.09 22.32 -5.41
C GLU A 33 30.14 21.61 -6.78
N PHE A 34 30.52 20.35 -6.82
CA PHE A 34 30.52 19.54 -8.04
C PHE A 34 29.10 19.41 -8.63
N MET A 35 28.11 19.10 -7.79
CA MET A 35 26.70 18.97 -8.21
C MET A 35 26.11 20.29 -8.73
N HIS A 36 26.55 21.44 -8.23
CA HIS A 36 26.06 22.76 -8.66
C HIS A 36 26.81 23.36 -9.87
N SER A 37 27.96 22.80 -10.27
CA SER A 37 28.83 23.34 -11.33
C SER A 37 28.84 22.54 -12.64
N GLY A 38 28.16 21.39 -12.70
CA GLY A 38 28.10 20.53 -13.91
C GLY A 38 27.05 20.96 -14.95
N PRO A 39 27.26 20.68 -16.26
CA PRO A 39 26.22 20.83 -17.28
C PRO A 39 25.09 19.80 -17.08
N PRO A 40 23.82 20.13 -17.39
CA PRO A 40 22.70 19.20 -17.24
C PRO A 40 22.91 18.07 -18.25
N SER A 41 23.33 16.88 -17.79
CA SER A 41 23.54 15.76 -18.69
C SER A 41 22.95 14.46 -18.14
N THR A 42 22.16 13.85 -19.03
CA THR A 42 21.51 12.52 -19.04
C THR A 42 20.32 12.23 -18.09
N PRO A 43 19.16 11.78 -18.64
CA PRO A 43 17.88 11.65 -17.93
C PRO A 43 17.71 10.30 -17.22
N CYS A 44 18.72 9.80 -16.52
CA CYS A 44 18.64 8.55 -15.76
C CYS A 44 19.24 8.74 -14.36
N GLY A 45 18.53 9.50 -13.54
CA GLY A 45 18.67 9.61 -12.10
C GLY A 45 17.33 10.07 -11.51
N PRO A 46 16.99 9.75 -10.26
CA PRO A 46 15.60 9.68 -9.78
C PRO A 46 14.94 11.03 -9.48
N THR A 47 15.57 12.13 -9.85
CA THR A 47 14.98 13.45 -9.73
C THR A 47 15.70 14.34 -10.72
N ASP A 48 14.97 14.86 -11.70
CA ASP A 48 15.48 15.91 -12.57
C ASP A 48 15.76 17.15 -11.70
N LEU A 49 16.99 17.26 -11.19
CA LEU A 49 17.49 18.37 -10.38
C LEU A 49 17.37 19.72 -11.11
N SER A 50 17.11 19.73 -12.43
CA SER A 50 16.80 20.95 -13.17
C SER A 50 15.45 21.58 -12.78
N LEU A 51 14.59 20.87 -12.05
CA LEU A 51 13.35 21.39 -11.47
C LEU A 51 13.56 22.12 -10.13
N LEU A 52 14.78 22.13 -9.58
CA LEU A 52 15.19 22.76 -8.30
C LEU A 52 16.03 24.06 -8.44
N PRO A 53 15.77 25.01 -9.36
CA PRO A 53 16.66 26.15 -9.59
C PRO A 53 16.71 27.17 -8.43
N ASP A 54 15.90 27.05 -7.38
CA ASP A 54 15.80 28.01 -6.26
C ASP A 54 16.10 27.41 -4.86
N ALA A 55 16.58 26.17 -4.74
CA ALA A 55 16.86 25.57 -3.44
C ALA A 55 18.24 26.01 -2.89
N ALA A 56 18.26 26.63 -1.70
CA ALA A 56 19.51 27.07 -1.08
C ALA A 56 20.43 25.88 -0.70
N PRO A 57 21.75 25.98 -0.98
CA PRO A 57 22.72 24.95 -0.58
C PRO A 57 22.80 24.80 0.95
N PHE A 58 23.27 23.65 1.43
CA PHE A 58 23.52 23.46 2.86
C PHE A 58 24.71 24.32 3.31
N SER A 59 24.51 25.05 4.41
CA SER A 59 25.55 25.78 5.12
C SER A 59 26.20 24.86 6.15
N PHE A 60 27.49 24.56 5.99
CA PHE A 60 28.23 23.71 6.91
C PHE A 60 29.01 24.57 7.92
N LYS A 61 28.74 24.37 9.22
CA LYS A 61 29.33 25.16 10.31
C LYS A 61 30.02 24.24 11.32
N GLU A 62 31.32 24.45 11.59
CA GLU A 62 32.03 23.70 12.62
C GLU A 62 31.82 24.36 13.99
N GLY A 63 31.35 23.58 14.98
CA GLY A 63 30.98 24.12 16.30
C GLY A 63 32.14 24.82 17.02
N SER A 64 33.37 24.34 16.86
CA SER A 64 34.56 25.00 17.44
C SER A 64 34.87 26.35 16.80
N GLU A 65 34.64 26.51 15.50
CA GLU A 65 34.84 27.77 14.78
C GLU A 65 33.77 28.80 15.18
N LEU A 66 32.52 28.35 15.30
CA LEU A 66 31.42 29.21 15.76
C LEU A 66 31.67 29.75 17.17
N ILE A 67 32.18 28.90 18.08
CA ILE A 67 32.57 29.32 19.42
C ILE A 67 33.76 30.28 19.36
N ALA A 68 34.77 29.99 18.53
CA ALA A 68 35.94 30.85 18.38
C ALA A 68 35.58 32.26 17.86
N ALA A 69 34.59 32.35 16.97
CA ALA A 69 34.09 33.62 16.44
C ALA A 69 33.24 34.39 17.46
N ALA A 70 32.47 33.69 18.30
CA ALA A 70 31.56 34.33 19.27
C ALA A 70 32.27 34.79 20.55
N VAL A 71 33.28 34.05 21.03
CA VAL A 71 33.94 34.31 22.31
C VAL A 71 35.10 35.29 22.14
N PRO A 72 35.12 36.44 22.86
CA PRO A 72 36.27 37.33 22.86
C PRO A 72 37.55 36.60 23.30
N GLY A 73 38.59 36.62 22.47
CA GLY A 73 39.83 35.86 22.71
C GLY A 73 39.81 34.42 22.14
N GLY A 74 38.76 34.06 21.41
CA GLY A 74 38.68 32.83 20.61
C GLY A 74 38.57 31.54 21.43
N LEU A 75 38.81 30.41 20.76
CA LEU A 75 38.65 29.08 21.36
C LEU A 75 39.58 28.84 22.56
N ALA A 76 40.76 29.47 22.58
CA ALA A 76 41.70 29.37 23.69
C ALA A 76 41.18 30.06 24.96
N ALA A 77 40.47 31.19 24.82
CA ALA A 77 39.80 31.83 25.94
C ALA A 77 38.61 30.99 26.43
N PHE A 78 37.81 30.47 25.49
CA PHE A 78 36.67 29.60 25.81
C PHE A 78 37.06 28.37 26.64
N LYS A 79 38.19 27.71 26.31
CA LYS A 79 38.67 26.53 27.05
C LYS A 79 38.97 26.82 28.53
N LYS A 80 39.34 28.07 28.87
CA LYS A 80 39.67 28.49 30.25
C LYS A 80 38.45 28.89 31.09
N LEU A 81 37.27 29.02 30.47
CA LEU A 81 36.04 29.40 31.17
C LEU A 81 35.51 28.28 32.07
N GLY A 82 34.70 28.66 33.06
CA GLY A 82 33.97 27.73 33.91
C GLY A 82 32.91 26.92 33.15
N ALA A 83 32.40 25.84 33.75
CA ALA A 83 31.42 24.97 33.10
C ALA A 83 30.11 25.72 32.72
N ASP A 84 29.62 26.60 33.60
CA ASP A 84 28.40 27.38 33.37
C ASP A 84 28.58 28.43 32.27
N GLU A 85 29.69 29.16 32.26
CA GLU A 85 30.02 30.12 31.20
C GLU A 85 30.19 29.42 29.84
N LYS A 86 30.85 28.25 29.81
CA LYS A 86 30.94 27.42 28.59
C LYS A 86 29.57 27.03 28.07
N LYS A 87 28.64 26.70 28.97
CA LYS A 87 27.26 26.34 28.64
C LYS A 87 26.49 27.54 28.08
N GLU A 88 26.60 28.72 28.69
CA GLU A 88 25.97 29.96 28.21
C GLU A 88 26.43 30.33 26.79
N TRP A 89 27.74 30.25 26.53
CA TRP A 89 28.27 30.51 25.20
C TRP A 89 27.80 29.51 24.16
N ARG A 90 27.80 28.19 24.47
CA ARG A 90 27.24 27.15 23.59
C ARG A 90 25.77 27.42 23.28
N GLN A 91 24.97 27.76 24.29
CA GLN A 91 23.56 28.11 24.12
C GLN A 91 23.37 29.32 23.20
N SER A 92 24.15 30.39 23.40
CA SER A 92 24.07 31.60 22.57
C SER A 92 24.41 31.29 21.10
N VAL A 93 25.46 30.50 20.87
CA VAL A 93 25.91 30.12 19.53
C VAL A 93 24.83 29.31 18.79
N ILE A 94 24.30 28.25 19.39
CA ILE A 94 23.32 27.40 18.70
C ILE A 94 21.99 28.15 18.45
N LYS A 95 21.56 29.01 19.38
CA LYS A 95 20.42 29.92 19.16
C LYS A 95 20.65 30.88 18.01
N GLY A 96 21.88 31.39 17.88
CA GLY A 96 22.30 32.22 16.75
C GLY A 96 22.22 31.46 15.42
N VAL A 97 22.66 30.20 15.39
CA VAL A 97 22.56 29.34 14.20
C VAL A 97 21.10 29.09 13.81
N ALA A 98 20.24 28.70 14.77
CA ALA A 98 18.83 28.45 14.51
C ALA A 98 18.09 29.71 14.03
N ARG A 99 18.41 30.88 14.61
CA ARG A 99 17.88 32.17 14.15
C ARG A 99 18.31 32.46 12.72
N HIS A 100 19.59 32.31 12.41
CA HIS A 100 20.12 32.53 11.07
C HIS A 100 19.47 31.59 10.04
N ALA A 101 19.34 30.30 10.33
CA ALA A 101 18.67 29.35 9.43
C ALA A 101 17.22 29.80 9.13
N ARG A 102 16.49 30.28 10.15
CA ARG A 102 15.12 30.77 10.01
C ARG A 102 15.03 32.08 9.21
N GLU A 103 15.96 33.01 9.41
CA GLU A 103 15.95 34.33 8.77
C GLU A 103 16.45 34.30 7.32
N SER A 104 17.43 33.43 7.02
CA SER A 104 18.02 33.26 5.69
C SER A 104 17.29 32.23 4.83
N PHE A 105 16.42 31.40 5.43
CA PHE A 105 15.85 30.21 4.81
C PHE A 105 16.89 29.17 4.34
N GLU A 106 18.12 29.24 4.86
CA GLU A 106 19.21 28.32 4.51
C GLU A 106 19.26 27.13 5.47
N PRO A 107 19.28 25.88 4.96
CA PRO A 107 19.45 24.71 5.80
C PRO A 107 20.89 24.63 6.33
N VAL A 108 21.05 24.32 7.62
CA VAL A 108 22.37 24.38 8.29
C VAL A 108 22.76 23.03 8.87
N VAL A 109 23.99 22.59 8.59
CA VAL A 109 24.63 21.41 9.21
C VAL A 109 25.67 21.90 10.21
N VAL A 110 25.49 21.56 11.48
CA VAL A 110 26.40 21.91 12.58
C VAL A 110 27.19 20.69 13.01
N VAL A 111 28.51 20.74 12.84
CA VAL A 111 29.41 19.68 13.29
C VAL A 111 29.68 19.84 14.78
N GLY A 112 29.36 18.82 15.56
CA GLY A 112 29.40 18.90 17.01
C GLY A 112 29.83 17.61 17.70
N HIS A 113 29.85 17.68 19.03
CA HIS A 113 30.11 16.56 19.92
C HIS A 113 29.05 16.54 21.01
N TYR A 114 28.52 15.35 21.33
CA TYR A 114 27.58 15.20 22.44
C TYR A 114 28.29 14.96 23.77
N MET A 115 29.29 14.08 23.78
CA MET A 115 30.17 13.86 24.93
C MET A 115 31.62 14.21 24.57
N LEU A 116 32.36 14.69 25.57
CA LEU A 116 33.81 14.86 25.50
C LEU A 116 34.48 14.03 26.60
N ALA A 117 35.68 13.55 26.33
CA ALA A 117 36.56 13.01 27.36
C ALA A 117 37.10 14.19 28.21
N PRO A 118 37.35 13.99 29.52
CA PRO A 118 38.04 14.99 30.33
C PRO A 118 39.39 15.32 29.69
N ASP A 119 39.74 16.61 29.67
CA ASP A 119 41.10 17.01 29.35
C ASP A 119 42.02 16.58 30.49
N ALA A 120 43.21 16.06 30.16
CA ALA A 120 44.21 15.59 31.12
C ALA A 120 44.88 16.72 31.94
N SER A 121 44.26 17.90 32.03
CA SER A 121 44.81 19.12 32.62
C SER A 121 44.06 19.62 33.86
N ASP A 122 43.08 18.88 34.36
CA ASP A 122 42.57 19.11 35.73
C ASP A 122 43.43 18.26 36.67
N ASP A 123 44.33 18.94 37.39
CA ASP A 123 45.42 18.38 38.19
C ASP A 123 44.95 17.55 39.40
N ASP A 124 45.80 16.58 39.76
CA ASP A 124 45.89 15.77 40.99
C ASP A 124 45.09 14.44 41.16
N GLY A 125 45.71 13.36 40.66
CA GLY A 125 45.65 12.01 41.28
C GLY A 125 45.84 10.83 40.30
N PRO A 126 46.66 9.79 40.62
CA PRO A 126 46.72 8.58 39.81
C PRO A 126 45.35 7.87 39.79
N TRP A 127 45.01 7.29 38.63
CA TRP A 127 43.81 6.49 38.36
C TRP A 127 43.39 5.60 39.56
N PRO A 128 42.20 5.80 40.16
CA PRO A 128 41.68 4.88 41.18
C PRO A 128 41.18 3.61 40.48
N THR A 129 41.87 2.49 40.68
CA THR A 129 41.54 1.17 40.14
C THR A 129 40.38 0.46 40.85
N ALA A 130 39.47 1.19 41.52
CA ALA A 130 38.44 0.57 42.34
C ALA A 130 37.14 1.40 42.43
N HIS A 131 36.38 1.49 41.34
CA HIS A 131 34.95 1.82 41.41
C HIS A 131 34.12 0.83 40.57
N PRO A 132 32.89 0.47 40.99
CA PRO A 132 32.12 -0.62 40.39
C PRO A 132 31.40 -0.26 39.06
N HIS A 133 31.75 0.86 38.44
CA HIS A 133 31.19 1.32 37.15
C HIS A 133 32.33 1.49 36.13
N PRO A 134 32.25 0.99 34.89
CA PRO A 134 33.44 0.81 34.06
C PRO A 134 34.11 2.08 33.50
N HIS A 135 33.58 3.29 33.71
CA HIS A 135 34.13 4.50 33.07
C HIS A 135 34.15 5.75 33.97
N PRO A 136 35.33 6.36 34.23
CA PRO A 136 35.42 7.65 34.88
C PRO A 136 35.28 8.81 33.86
N HIS A 137 34.27 9.66 34.06
CA HIS A 137 34.16 11.07 33.63
C HIS A 137 33.91 11.45 32.14
N LEU A 138 33.17 10.70 31.31
CA LEU A 138 32.64 11.31 30.06
C LEU A 138 31.67 12.46 30.39
N GLN A 139 31.95 13.67 29.91
CA GLN A 139 31.10 14.84 30.17
C GLN A 139 30.21 15.14 28.96
N SER A 140 28.89 15.11 29.16
CA SER A 140 27.94 15.57 28.15
C SER A 140 28.03 17.09 28.01
N VAL A 141 28.20 17.59 26.79
CA VAL A 141 28.37 19.03 26.51
C VAL A 141 27.16 19.70 25.88
N HIS A 142 26.06 18.96 25.76
CA HIS A 142 24.77 19.47 25.29
C HIS A 142 24.20 20.55 26.21
N THR A 143 23.31 21.33 25.65
CA THR A 143 22.59 22.42 26.30
C THR A 143 21.10 22.31 25.99
N PRO A 144 20.21 22.87 26.84
CA PRO A 144 18.78 22.95 26.51
C PRO A 144 18.48 23.59 25.14
N ALA A 145 19.33 24.53 24.70
CA ALA A 145 19.13 25.21 23.43
C ALA A 145 19.39 24.31 22.21
N ASP A 146 20.21 23.26 22.36
CA ASP A 146 20.43 22.29 21.29
C ASP A 146 19.11 21.59 20.94
N TRP A 147 18.35 21.19 21.95
CA TRP A 147 17.09 20.48 21.77
C TRP A 147 15.95 21.36 21.25
N GLU A 148 16.03 22.67 21.47
CA GLU A 148 15.09 23.65 20.89
C GLU A 148 15.47 24.03 19.45
N SER A 149 16.73 23.83 19.06
CA SER A 149 17.29 24.34 17.80
C SER A 149 17.37 23.27 16.72
N TYR A 150 17.80 22.05 17.07
CA TYR A 150 17.97 20.97 16.10
C TYR A 150 16.63 20.39 15.66
N THR A 151 16.49 20.16 14.36
CA THR A 151 15.39 19.38 13.79
C THR A 151 15.80 17.94 13.55
N HIS A 152 17.08 17.72 13.22
CA HIS A 152 17.66 16.41 12.96
C HIS A 152 19.03 16.26 13.63
N ILE A 153 19.40 15.04 13.99
CA ILE A 153 20.76 14.66 14.35
C ILE A 153 21.16 13.41 13.56
N ILE A 154 22.26 13.52 12.82
CA ILE A 154 22.90 12.44 12.08
C ILE A 154 24.12 12.02 12.89
N TYR A 155 24.18 10.76 13.30
CA TYR A 155 25.30 10.21 14.03
C TYR A 155 26.19 9.35 13.11
N VAL A 156 27.45 9.75 12.95
CA VAL A 156 28.42 9.00 12.14
C VAL A 156 29.09 7.93 13.00
N THR A 157 28.73 6.67 12.76
CA THR A 157 29.30 5.50 13.42
C THR A 157 30.48 4.94 12.62
N VAL A 158 31.60 4.68 13.28
CA VAL A 158 32.85 4.23 12.65
C VAL A 158 33.43 3.10 13.49
N PRO A 159 33.96 2.02 12.89
CA PRO A 159 34.58 0.93 13.64
C PRO A 159 35.61 1.45 14.65
N PRO A 160 35.54 1.05 15.94
CA PRO A 160 36.42 1.57 16.98
C PRO A 160 37.92 1.42 16.67
N LYS A 161 38.30 0.35 15.94
CA LYS A 161 39.67 0.13 15.45
C LYS A 161 40.13 1.25 14.51
N THR A 162 39.27 1.70 13.60
CA THR A 162 39.54 2.80 12.68
C THR A 162 39.69 4.13 13.42
N ILE A 163 38.85 4.36 14.44
CA ILE A 163 38.94 5.55 15.30
C ILE A 163 40.26 5.57 16.07
N ALA A 164 40.67 4.44 16.66
CA ALA A 164 41.94 4.31 17.35
C ALA A 164 43.13 4.63 16.42
N ALA A 165 43.13 4.08 15.20
CA ALA A 165 44.17 4.34 14.20
C ALA A 165 44.22 5.83 13.78
N ARG A 166 43.07 6.46 13.53
CA ARG A 166 42.99 7.89 13.19
C ARG A 166 43.50 8.77 14.32
N ARG A 167 43.13 8.48 15.57
CA ARG A 167 43.58 9.23 16.76
C ARG A 167 45.09 9.12 16.98
N ALA A 168 45.70 7.95 16.70
CA ALA A 168 47.14 7.75 16.82
C ALA A 168 47.93 8.51 15.73
N SER A 169 47.36 8.65 14.53
CA SER A 169 47.99 9.33 13.39
C SER A 169 47.85 10.86 13.42
N ASP A 170 46.86 11.39 14.16
CA ASP A 170 46.61 12.83 14.26
C ASP A 170 47.62 13.50 15.21
N LYS A 171 48.65 14.12 14.62
CA LYS A 171 49.67 14.90 15.34
C LYS A 171 49.24 16.32 15.69
N ALA A 172 48.12 16.80 15.15
CA ALA A 172 47.66 18.18 15.33
C ALA A 172 46.85 18.35 16.63
N ARG A 173 46.24 17.27 17.15
CA ARG A 173 45.42 17.30 18.36
C ARG A 173 45.94 16.30 19.39
N SER A 174 46.40 16.79 20.55
CA SER A 174 46.77 15.93 21.69
C SER A 174 45.51 15.29 22.29
N ARG A 175 45.48 13.96 22.42
CA ARG A 175 44.36 13.19 22.98
C ARG A 175 44.87 12.10 23.92
N ALA A 176 44.17 11.85 25.02
CA ALA A 176 44.46 10.71 25.88
C ALA A 176 44.30 9.38 25.10
N PRO A 177 45.19 8.39 25.33
CA PRO A 177 45.06 7.06 24.73
C PRO A 177 43.85 6.34 25.33
N LEU A 178 43.00 5.80 24.45
CA LEU A 178 41.83 4.99 24.82
C LEU A 178 41.93 3.63 24.09
N SER A 179 41.50 2.56 24.75
CA SER A 179 41.44 1.23 24.13
C SER A 179 40.33 1.17 23.07
N VAL A 180 40.41 0.15 22.19
CA VAL A 180 39.40 -0.09 21.14
C VAL A 180 38.04 -0.39 21.79
N GLU A 181 38.03 -1.13 22.89
CA GLU A 181 36.85 -1.47 23.66
C GLU A 181 36.21 -0.21 24.27
N ALA A 182 37.01 0.65 24.91
CA ALA A 182 36.52 1.89 25.51
C ALA A 182 35.96 2.88 24.45
N LEU A 183 36.53 2.90 23.24
CA LEU A 183 35.99 3.67 22.12
C LEU A 183 34.66 3.08 21.62
N GLY A 184 34.51 1.77 21.63
CA GLY A 184 33.25 1.09 21.32
C GLY A 184 32.16 1.43 22.34
N GLU A 185 32.46 1.28 23.63
CA GLU A 185 31.54 1.58 24.73
C GLU A 185 31.12 3.06 24.76
N TRP A 186 32.05 4.00 24.53
CA TRP A 186 31.71 5.42 24.37
C TRP A 186 30.75 5.60 23.19
N GLN A 187 31.05 5.01 22.03
CA GLN A 187 30.22 5.17 20.84
C GLN A 187 28.79 4.63 21.03
N GLU A 188 28.62 3.48 21.66
CA GLU A 188 27.30 2.91 21.97
C GLU A 188 26.54 3.72 23.02
N THR A 189 27.24 4.19 24.06
CA THR A 189 26.65 5.02 25.12
C THR A 189 26.14 6.35 24.55
N GLU A 190 26.94 7.00 23.69
CA GLU A 190 26.57 8.25 23.04
C GLU A 190 25.37 8.07 22.10
N LYS A 191 25.33 6.98 21.30
CA LYS A 191 24.19 6.65 20.43
C LYS A 191 22.90 6.43 21.22
N LYS A 192 22.94 5.62 22.29
CA LYS A 192 21.76 5.34 23.12
C LYS A 192 21.19 6.61 23.74
N GLU A 193 22.05 7.42 24.36
CA GLU A 193 21.63 8.64 25.02
C GLU A 193 21.11 9.69 24.02
N LEU A 194 21.80 9.89 22.88
CA LEU A 194 21.30 10.79 21.84
C LEU A 194 19.94 10.35 21.31
N ARG A 195 19.76 9.06 21.02
CA ARG A 195 18.48 8.56 20.51
C ARG A 195 17.35 8.79 21.51
N ARG A 196 17.58 8.49 22.80
CA ARG A 196 16.62 8.76 23.87
C ARG A 196 16.26 10.25 23.95
N ARG A 197 17.27 11.12 23.99
CA ARG A 197 17.07 12.58 24.07
C ARG A 197 16.34 13.13 22.86
N CYS A 198 16.67 12.67 21.66
CA CYS A 198 15.99 13.06 20.43
C CYS A 198 14.51 12.67 20.46
N ARG A 199 14.18 11.45 20.92
CA ARG A 199 12.78 11.04 21.14
C ARG A 199 12.05 11.97 22.11
N GLU A 200 12.66 12.30 23.25
CA GLU A 200 12.08 13.16 24.28
C GLU A 200 11.79 14.59 23.81
N HIS A 201 12.53 15.08 22.82
CA HIS A 201 12.43 16.46 22.34
C HIS A 201 11.84 16.58 20.93
N GLY A 202 11.44 15.46 20.31
CA GLY A 202 10.84 15.48 18.98
C GLY A 202 11.84 15.80 17.85
N ILE A 203 13.07 15.30 17.97
CA ILE A 203 14.16 15.49 16.99
C ILE A 203 14.34 14.18 16.23
N VAL A 204 14.46 14.26 14.91
CA VAL A 204 14.72 13.08 14.08
C VAL A 204 16.18 12.65 14.26
N PHE A 205 16.41 11.38 14.57
CA PHE A 205 17.73 10.82 14.80
C PHE A 205 17.98 9.60 13.92
N THR A 206 19.16 9.55 13.30
CA THR A 206 19.60 8.41 12.48
C THR A 206 21.10 8.18 12.64
N VAL A 207 21.52 6.93 12.43
CA VAL A 207 22.92 6.50 12.49
C VAL A 207 23.38 6.12 11.09
N VAL A 208 24.51 6.69 10.67
CA VAL A 208 25.14 6.39 9.38
C VAL A 208 26.49 5.73 9.60
N GLY A 209 26.68 4.54 9.03
CA GLY A 209 27.92 3.77 9.10
C GLY A 209 28.99 4.24 8.12
N ALA A 210 30.24 4.22 8.56
CA ALA A 210 31.39 4.14 7.67
C ALA A 210 31.62 2.70 7.25
N ALA A 211 31.09 2.31 6.09
CA ALA A 211 31.21 0.98 5.51
C ALA A 211 32.67 0.49 5.52
N ALA A 212 32.85 -0.82 5.71
CA ALA A 212 34.17 -1.45 5.72
C ALA A 212 34.83 -1.51 4.33
N ASP A 213 34.05 -1.33 3.25
CA ASP A 213 34.40 -1.84 1.91
C ASP A 213 34.54 -0.77 0.81
N GLY A 214 34.74 0.50 1.17
CA GLY A 214 35.15 1.54 0.22
C GLY A 214 34.04 2.36 -0.45
N GLU A 215 32.77 2.23 -0.05
CA GLU A 215 31.76 3.25 -0.37
C GLU A 215 31.93 4.51 0.50
N ASP A 216 31.86 5.67 -0.15
CA ASP A 216 32.04 6.97 0.48
C ASP A 216 30.90 7.33 1.46
N VAL A 217 31.27 7.56 2.72
CA VAL A 217 30.37 8.09 3.77
C VAL A 217 29.83 9.46 3.38
N GLY A 218 30.63 10.26 2.68
CA GLY A 218 30.25 11.56 2.12
C GLY A 218 28.99 11.43 1.29
N GLN A 219 29.02 10.59 0.26
CA GLN A 219 27.86 10.34 -0.61
C GLN A 219 26.61 9.90 0.17
N ARG A 220 26.74 8.97 1.14
CA ARG A 220 25.57 8.51 1.94
C ARG A 220 24.97 9.62 2.79
N VAL A 221 25.82 10.41 3.46
CA VAL A 221 25.36 11.54 4.27
C VAL A 221 24.76 12.62 3.36
N TYR A 222 25.32 12.88 2.19
CA TYR A 222 24.76 13.83 1.22
C TYR A 222 23.37 13.41 0.74
N SER A 223 23.20 12.14 0.33
CA SER A 223 21.89 11.61 -0.05
C SER A 223 20.85 11.70 1.08
N LEU A 224 21.27 11.50 2.32
CA LEU A 224 20.40 11.70 3.49
C LEU A 224 20.04 13.17 3.71
N LEU A 225 20.97 14.11 3.49
CA LEU A 225 20.68 15.54 3.57
C LEU A 225 19.65 15.97 2.51
N GLU A 226 19.78 15.48 1.27
CA GLU A 226 18.79 15.73 0.22
C GLU A 226 17.42 15.13 0.55
N PHE A 227 17.39 13.90 1.09
CA PHE A 227 16.15 13.30 1.58
C PHE A 227 15.50 14.14 2.69
N ILE A 228 16.28 14.64 3.64
CA ILE A 228 15.78 15.54 4.71
C ILE A 228 15.19 16.81 4.09
N ARG A 229 15.90 17.46 3.15
CA ARG A 229 15.43 18.64 2.44
C ARG A 229 14.10 18.38 1.72
N GLN A 230 13.99 17.26 1.02
CA GLN A 230 12.76 16.86 0.33
C GLN A 230 11.62 16.60 1.32
N SER A 231 11.88 15.86 2.40
CA SER A 231 10.86 15.48 3.38
C SER A 231 10.29 16.65 4.19
N GLU A 232 11.07 17.73 4.37
CA GLU A 232 10.62 18.97 4.99
C GLU A 232 9.79 19.85 4.04
N SER A 233 9.76 19.52 2.74
CA SER A 233 8.99 20.22 1.71
C SER A 233 7.90 19.33 1.13
N SER A 234 6.66 19.53 1.58
CA SER A 234 5.49 18.82 1.02
C SER A 234 5.40 18.93 -0.50
N MET A 235 5.82 20.07 -1.06
CA MET A 235 5.89 20.33 -2.50
C MET A 235 6.83 19.35 -3.22
N LEU A 236 8.08 19.27 -2.75
CA LEU A 236 9.10 18.41 -3.36
C LEU A 236 8.72 16.95 -3.23
N ASN A 237 8.21 16.57 -2.07
CA ASN A 237 7.72 15.23 -1.83
C ASN A 237 6.55 14.84 -2.75
N LEU A 238 5.59 15.75 -2.96
CA LEU A 238 4.49 15.51 -3.90
C LEU A 238 4.96 15.42 -5.36
N LEU A 239 5.97 16.20 -5.77
CA LEU A 239 6.55 16.10 -7.11
C LEU A 239 7.22 14.73 -7.33
N ALA A 240 7.91 14.20 -6.32
CA ALA A 240 8.48 12.85 -6.39
C ALA A 240 7.40 11.79 -6.59
N VAL A 241 6.29 11.86 -5.84
CA VAL A 241 5.14 10.95 -6.02
C VAL A 241 4.59 11.00 -7.45
N LYS A 242 4.52 12.18 -8.06
CA LYS A 242 4.03 12.32 -9.44
C LYS A 242 4.96 11.71 -10.46
N SER A 243 6.26 11.88 -10.26
CA SER A 243 7.27 11.28 -11.14
C SER A 243 7.12 9.75 -11.15
N GLU A 244 6.83 9.16 -10.00
CA GLU A 244 6.58 7.71 -9.85
C GLU A 244 5.27 7.25 -10.50
N LEU A 245 4.18 7.98 -10.27
CA LEU A 245 2.85 7.63 -10.81
C LEU A 245 2.70 7.86 -12.32
N GLY A 246 3.62 8.57 -12.97
CA GLY A 246 3.54 8.86 -14.40
C GLY A 246 2.21 9.51 -14.81
N ARG A 247 1.79 9.34 -16.08
CA ARG A 247 0.46 9.76 -16.56
C ARG A 247 -0.46 8.55 -16.61
N HIS A 248 -1.65 8.63 -16.01
CA HIS A 248 -2.67 7.59 -16.18
C HIS A 248 -3.10 7.53 -17.66
N PRO A 249 -3.36 6.34 -18.25
CA PRO A 249 -3.95 6.24 -19.58
C PRO A 249 -5.24 7.05 -19.72
N SER A 250 -6.06 7.11 -18.67
CA SER A 250 -7.26 7.97 -18.60
C SER A 250 -7.01 9.48 -18.74
N VAL A 251 -5.78 9.96 -18.54
CA VAL A 251 -5.41 11.35 -18.85
C VAL A 251 -5.44 11.61 -20.35
N SER A 252 -5.30 10.56 -21.20
CA SER A 252 -5.48 10.66 -22.65
C SER A 252 -6.95 10.66 -23.10
N TYR A 253 -7.93 10.46 -22.20
CA TYR A 253 -9.35 10.45 -22.61
C TYR A 253 -9.82 11.77 -23.24
N GLU A 254 -9.24 12.91 -22.86
CA GLU A 254 -9.51 14.21 -23.51
C GLU A 254 -8.88 14.31 -24.90
N GLU A 255 -7.77 13.63 -25.15
CA GLU A 255 -7.05 13.63 -26.44
C GLU A 255 -7.60 12.59 -27.43
N GLU A 256 -8.01 11.41 -26.94
CA GLU A 256 -8.49 10.29 -27.75
C GLU A 256 -10.02 10.28 -27.96
N MET A 257 -10.82 10.80 -27.02
CA MET A 257 -12.29 10.78 -27.09
C MET A 257 -12.95 12.10 -26.64
N PRO A 258 -13.15 13.06 -27.58
CA PRO A 258 -13.82 14.33 -27.28
C PRO A 258 -15.22 14.11 -26.68
N GLY A 259 -15.41 14.47 -25.41
CA GLY A 259 -16.70 14.39 -24.70
C GLY A 259 -16.75 13.43 -23.50
N VAL A 260 -15.73 12.59 -23.29
CA VAL A 260 -15.54 11.87 -22.01
C VAL A 260 -14.87 12.82 -21.02
N TYR A 261 -15.67 13.67 -20.39
CA TYR A 261 -15.15 14.57 -19.37
C TYR A 261 -14.59 13.77 -18.18
N LYS A 262 -13.50 14.26 -17.57
CA LYS A 262 -12.96 13.81 -16.26
C LYS A 262 -14.04 13.61 -15.18
N SER A 263 -15.20 14.25 -15.34
CA SER A 263 -16.40 14.07 -14.51
C SER A 263 -17.05 12.67 -14.55
N HIS A 264 -16.67 11.76 -15.44
CA HIS A 264 -17.21 10.39 -15.49
C HIS A 264 -16.33 9.33 -14.84
N VAL A 265 -15.05 9.62 -14.63
CA VAL A 265 -14.09 8.70 -14.01
C VAL A 265 -14.25 8.75 -12.50
N LYS A 266 -14.34 7.61 -11.82
CA LYS A 266 -14.33 7.48 -10.36
C LYS A 266 -12.94 7.09 -9.87
N ILE A 267 -12.46 7.76 -8.83
CA ILE A 267 -11.20 7.42 -8.16
C ILE A 267 -11.56 6.72 -6.85
N LEU A 268 -11.03 5.52 -6.64
CA LEU A 268 -11.18 4.77 -5.41
C LEU A 268 -9.84 4.77 -4.68
N ALA A 269 -9.73 5.61 -3.65
CA ALA A 269 -8.53 5.73 -2.83
C ALA A 269 -8.65 4.85 -1.57
N PHE A 270 -7.66 4.00 -1.33
CA PHE A 270 -7.64 3.09 -0.20
C PHE A 270 -6.40 3.35 0.64
N ASP A 271 -6.56 3.54 1.95
CA ASP A 271 -5.49 3.17 2.87
C ASP A 271 -5.29 1.65 2.85
N ALA A 272 -4.13 1.17 3.27
CA ALA A 272 -3.74 -0.23 3.14
C ALA A 272 -3.89 -1.00 4.45
N ASP A 273 -2.98 -0.77 5.42
CA ASP A 273 -2.99 -1.43 6.74
C ASP A 273 -4.34 -1.21 7.44
N ARG A 274 -4.90 -2.26 8.06
CA ARG A 274 -6.19 -2.21 8.78
C ARG A 274 -7.43 -1.78 7.97
N THR A 275 -7.24 -1.34 6.72
CA THR A 275 -8.30 -1.03 5.76
C THR A 275 -8.48 -2.20 4.80
N LEU A 276 -7.54 -2.43 3.87
CA LEU A 276 -7.56 -3.55 2.93
C LEU A 276 -7.30 -4.91 3.59
N SER A 277 -6.60 -4.88 4.72
CA SER A 277 -6.21 -6.03 5.55
C SER A 277 -6.66 -5.80 7.00
N ALA A 278 -6.69 -6.82 7.85
CA ALA A 278 -6.86 -6.62 9.31
C ALA A 278 -5.53 -6.31 10.00
N GLN A 279 -4.43 -6.71 9.34
CA GLN A 279 -3.09 -6.66 9.87
C GLN A 279 -2.48 -5.25 9.80
N ASP A 280 -1.50 -5.02 10.67
CA ASP A 280 -0.64 -3.83 10.70
C ASP A 280 0.76 -4.27 10.26
N THR A 281 1.10 -3.98 9.01
CA THR A 281 2.33 -4.47 8.39
C THR A 281 3.58 -3.88 9.04
N GLY A 282 3.48 -2.65 9.54
CA GLY A 282 4.55 -2.01 10.29
C GLY A 282 4.89 -2.76 11.58
N ASN A 283 3.89 -3.13 12.38
CA ASN A 283 4.13 -3.93 13.59
C ASN A 283 4.66 -5.32 13.25
N MET A 284 4.09 -5.99 12.24
CA MET A 284 4.57 -7.31 11.79
C MET A 284 6.03 -7.29 11.34
N PHE A 285 6.48 -6.20 10.70
CA PHE A 285 7.88 -6.04 10.32
C PHE A 285 8.79 -6.02 11.57
N TRP A 286 8.45 -5.21 12.56
CA TRP A 286 9.23 -5.08 13.80
C TRP A 286 9.16 -6.31 14.72
N GLU A 287 8.23 -7.24 14.50
CA GLU A 287 8.24 -8.55 15.16
C GLU A 287 9.32 -9.49 14.60
N MET A 288 9.78 -9.25 13.37
CA MET A 288 10.74 -10.11 12.67
C MET A 288 12.15 -9.53 12.58
N VAL A 289 12.32 -8.25 12.92
CA VAL A 289 13.58 -7.51 12.77
C VAL A 289 14.06 -7.00 14.11
N GLU A 290 15.37 -7.09 14.36
CA GLU A 290 15.97 -6.52 15.55
C GLU A 290 15.86 -4.99 15.54
N ALA A 291 15.38 -4.43 16.65
CA ALA A 291 15.22 -3.00 16.78
C ALA A 291 16.60 -2.31 16.82
N PRO A 292 16.76 -1.16 16.14
CA PRO A 292 17.97 -0.35 16.23
C PRO A 292 18.35 0.01 17.68
N VAL A 293 19.65 0.25 17.94
CA VAL A 293 20.20 0.56 19.27
C VAL A 293 19.35 1.60 20.00
N GLY A 294 18.92 1.33 21.23
CA GLY A 294 18.11 2.25 22.02
C GLY A 294 16.62 2.28 21.65
N MET A 295 16.14 1.46 20.71
CA MET A 295 14.71 1.26 20.39
C MET A 295 14.16 -0.08 20.90
N ALA A 296 15.04 -0.93 21.46
CA ALA A 296 14.66 -2.25 21.94
C ALA A 296 13.70 -2.18 23.14
N CYS A 297 12.76 -3.12 23.20
CA CYS A 297 11.73 -3.15 24.23
C CYS A 297 12.34 -3.40 25.62
N GLY A 298 12.20 -2.43 26.54
CA GLY A 298 12.61 -2.55 27.94
C GLY A 298 13.95 -1.90 28.30
N GLU A 299 14.61 -1.18 27.39
CA GLU A 299 15.84 -0.42 27.71
C GLU A 299 15.56 0.92 28.42
N ASP A 300 14.36 1.48 28.27
CA ASP A 300 13.93 2.75 28.89
C ASP A 300 13.22 2.58 30.24
N GLY A 301 13.29 1.37 30.83
CA GLY A 301 12.76 1.12 32.17
C GLY A 301 13.64 1.76 33.24
N ASP A 302 13.22 2.90 33.77
CA ASP A 302 13.68 3.40 35.06
C ASP A 302 13.56 2.24 36.07
N ARG A 303 14.68 1.77 36.62
CA ARG A 303 14.77 0.59 37.51
C ARG A 303 14.07 0.80 38.87
N ASN A 304 13.21 1.80 39.00
CA ASN A 304 12.70 2.28 40.28
C ASN A 304 11.18 2.10 40.50
N ASP A 305 10.43 1.56 39.52
CA ASP A 305 9.03 1.19 39.76
C ASP A 305 8.92 -0.32 40.04
N ASN A 306 8.93 -0.68 41.33
CA ASN A 306 8.64 -2.01 41.88
C ASN A 306 7.15 -2.41 41.71
N ASN A 307 6.55 -2.19 40.54
CA ASN A 307 5.19 -2.64 40.24
C ASN A 307 5.21 -3.73 39.16
N ASP A 308 5.47 -4.93 39.65
CA ASP A 308 5.91 -6.14 38.95
C ASP A 308 4.79 -6.87 38.16
N ASN A 309 3.92 -6.15 37.44
CA ASN A 309 2.78 -6.81 36.75
C ASN A 309 2.41 -6.29 35.36
N ASN A 310 3.22 -5.45 34.69
CA ASN A 310 2.94 -5.06 33.30
C ASN A 310 4.17 -4.53 32.55
N ASN A 311 5.25 -5.32 32.45
CA ASN A 311 6.39 -4.98 31.58
C ASN A 311 6.00 -5.20 30.10
N LYS A 312 5.05 -4.40 29.60
CA LYS A 312 4.48 -4.50 28.27
C LYS A 312 5.45 -3.87 27.29
N LYS A 313 6.20 -4.70 26.57
CA LYS A 313 7.09 -4.30 25.47
C LYS A 313 6.40 -3.27 24.57
N VAL A 314 6.96 -2.06 24.43
CA VAL A 314 6.39 -1.00 23.59
C VAL A 314 6.96 -1.14 22.17
N PRO A 315 6.12 -1.38 21.13
CA PRO A 315 6.58 -1.51 19.75
C PRO A 315 7.34 -0.29 19.25
N VAL A 316 8.31 -0.49 18.35
CA VAL A 316 9.20 0.56 17.81
C VAL A 316 8.42 1.76 17.27
N LEU A 317 7.44 1.52 16.39
CA LEU A 317 6.63 2.61 15.82
C LEU A 317 5.79 3.32 16.88
N LYS A 318 5.31 2.59 17.90
CA LYS A 318 4.55 3.20 19.00
C LYS A 318 5.42 4.16 19.82
N GLN A 319 6.72 3.90 19.95
CA GLN A 319 7.67 4.83 20.59
C GLN A 319 7.85 6.11 19.75
N VAL A 320 7.80 6.02 18.41
CA VAL A 320 7.89 7.18 17.50
C VAL A 320 6.60 8.00 17.53
N PHE A 321 5.47 7.38 17.19
CA PHE A 321 4.18 8.08 17.05
C PHE A 321 3.52 8.43 18.39
N GLY A 322 3.91 7.76 19.48
CA GLY A 322 3.45 8.05 20.84
C GLY A 322 4.24 9.16 21.54
N GLY A 323 5.38 9.58 20.98
CA GLY A 323 6.22 10.65 21.50
C GLY A 323 5.82 12.06 21.03
N PRO A 324 6.66 13.07 21.31
CA PRO A 324 6.45 14.46 20.90
C PRO A 324 6.33 14.68 19.38
N LEU A 325 6.93 13.79 18.58
CA LEU A 325 6.78 13.81 17.11
C LEU A 325 5.33 13.54 16.68
N GLY A 326 4.54 12.82 17.48
CA GLY A 326 3.15 12.49 17.17
C GLY A 326 3.01 11.90 15.76
N TYR A 327 2.11 12.45 14.97
CA TYR A 327 1.88 12.08 13.56
C TYR A 327 2.32 13.20 12.60
N THR A 328 3.37 13.95 12.97
CA THR A 328 3.97 14.97 12.09
C THR A 328 4.74 14.32 10.94
N PRO A 329 5.02 15.03 9.82
CA PRO A 329 5.85 14.51 8.74
C PRO A 329 7.18 13.92 9.22
N ARG A 330 7.83 14.56 10.20
CA ARG A 330 9.05 14.08 10.85
C ARG A 330 8.91 12.73 11.55
N ALA A 331 7.74 12.41 12.09
CA ALA A 331 7.49 11.08 12.67
C ALA A 331 7.61 9.98 11.59
N PHE A 332 7.09 10.25 10.39
CA PHE A 332 7.18 9.32 9.26
C PHE A 332 8.61 9.25 8.71
N VAL A 333 9.34 10.37 8.67
CA VAL A 333 10.79 10.40 8.37
C VAL A 333 11.55 9.50 9.36
N GLN A 334 11.31 9.69 10.66
CA GLN A 334 11.95 8.89 11.71
C GLN A 334 11.63 7.39 11.55
N ALA A 335 10.38 7.04 11.24
CA ALA A 335 9.99 5.65 11.01
C ALA A 335 10.72 5.04 9.81
N LEU A 336 10.82 5.78 8.69
CA LEU A 336 11.53 5.32 7.50
C LEU A 336 13.02 5.10 7.77
N LEU A 337 13.67 6.07 8.43
CA LEU A 337 15.09 5.95 8.78
C LEU A 337 15.38 4.78 9.73
N LEU A 338 14.44 4.45 10.62
CA LEU A 338 14.57 3.27 11.48
C LEU A 338 14.49 1.97 10.68
N TYR A 339 13.57 1.85 9.72
CA TYR A 339 13.52 0.67 8.85
C TYR A 339 14.86 0.46 8.14
N GLU A 340 15.44 1.52 7.57
CA GLU A 340 16.71 1.48 6.84
C GLU A 340 17.89 1.10 7.74
N GLU A 341 17.94 1.65 8.96
CA GLU A 341 18.96 1.27 9.94
C GLU A 341 18.85 -0.20 10.35
N ALA A 342 17.62 -0.71 10.51
CA ALA A 342 17.39 -2.07 10.99
C ALA A 342 17.77 -3.15 9.97
N VAL A 343 17.57 -2.89 8.67
CA VAL A 343 17.96 -3.84 7.60
C VAL A 343 19.40 -3.68 7.13
N GLY A 344 20.18 -2.81 7.77
CA GLY A 344 21.58 -2.58 7.42
C GLY A 344 21.75 -2.05 5.99
N ALA A 345 20.77 -1.28 5.50
CA ALA A 345 20.73 -0.70 4.16
C ALA A 345 21.95 0.12 3.73
N LEU A 346 22.81 0.47 4.70
CA LEU A 346 24.03 1.26 4.54
C LEU A 346 25.31 0.39 4.53
N ASP A 347 25.16 -0.95 4.55
CA ASP A 347 26.19 -1.97 4.39
C ASP A 347 25.88 -2.92 3.21
N VAL A 348 26.92 -3.55 2.64
CA VAL A 348 26.84 -4.47 1.50
C VAL A 348 25.88 -5.64 1.80
N GLY A 349 24.78 -5.75 1.05
CA GLY A 349 23.76 -6.80 1.19
C GLY A 349 22.45 -6.40 1.90
N GLY A 350 22.29 -5.13 2.32
CA GLY A 350 21.06 -4.66 2.98
C GLY A 350 19.77 -4.79 2.14
N ASN A 351 19.87 -4.75 0.81
CA ASN A 351 18.70 -4.91 -0.07
C ASN A 351 18.10 -6.33 0.00
N GLU A 352 18.93 -7.38 0.04
CA GLU A 352 18.45 -8.76 0.10
C GLU A 352 17.74 -9.06 1.42
N LYS A 353 18.26 -8.53 2.54
CA LYS A 353 17.60 -8.64 3.85
C LYS A 353 16.27 -7.90 3.86
N PHE A 354 16.24 -6.67 3.35
CA PHE A 354 15.00 -5.89 3.25
C PHE A 354 13.93 -6.62 2.44
N GLU A 355 14.29 -7.11 1.24
CA GLU A 355 13.37 -7.88 0.39
C GLU A 355 12.89 -9.15 1.09
N SER A 356 13.78 -9.88 1.78
CA SER A 356 13.40 -11.07 2.53
C SER A 356 12.42 -10.78 3.67
N HIS A 357 12.62 -9.70 4.42
CA HIS A 357 11.71 -9.28 5.48
C HIS A 357 10.36 -8.81 4.92
N CYS A 358 10.36 -8.01 3.85
CA CYS A 358 9.14 -7.59 3.17
C CYS A 358 8.33 -8.78 2.66
N ALA A 359 8.98 -9.75 2.02
CA ALA A 359 8.34 -10.98 1.55
C ALA A 359 7.80 -11.83 2.72
N ALA A 360 8.54 -11.93 3.83
CA ALA A 360 8.09 -12.66 5.01
C ALA A 360 6.84 -12.01 5.63
N VAL A 361 6.79 -10.68 5.74
CA VAL A 361 5.60 -9.96 6.21
C VAL A 361 4.45 -10.16 5.22
N ALA A 362 4.66 -9.86 3.94
CA ALA A 362 3.63 -9.97 2.90
C ALA A 362 2.99 -11.37 2.87
N SER A 363 3.77 -12.45 3.05
CA SER A 363 3.28 -13.83 3.09
C SER A 363 2.25 -14.11 4.20
N ARG A 364 2.22 -13.29 5.26
CA ARG A 364 1.32 -13.42 6.42
C ARG A 364 0.17 -12.41 6.41
N VAL A 365 0.21 -11.42 5.52
CA VAL A 365 -0.87 -10.43 5.36
C VAL A 365 -1.97 -11.07 4.54
N GLU A 366 -3.21 -11.03 5.02
CA GLU A 366 -4.39 -11.49 4.29
C GLU A 366 -5.16 -10.27 3.77
N LEU A 367 -5.43 -10.22 2.46
CA LEU A 367 -6.31 -9.22 1.87
C LEU A 367 -7.77 -9.64 2.08
N ARG A 368 -8.61 -8.71 2.54
CA ARG A 368 -10.02 -9.02 2.84
C ARG A 368 -10.80 -9.37 1.57
N PRO A 369 -11.60 -10.45 1.55
CA PRO A 369 -12.35 -10.87 0.36
C PRO A 369 -13.26 -9.79 -0.25
N GLU A 370 -13.85 -8.93 0.57
CA GLU A 370 -14.69 -7.82 0.16
C GLU A 370 -13.90 -6.81 -0.69
N PHE A 371 -12.67 -6.50 -0.27
CA PHE A 371 -11.76 -5.61 -1.01
C PHE A 371 -11.15 -6.30 -2.23
N ILE A 372 -10.85 -7.60 -2.19
CA ILE A 372 -10.47 -8.36 -3.40
C ILE A 372 -11.55 -8.22 -4.48
N SER A 373 -12.82 -8.47 -4.12
CA SER A 373 -13.94 -8.38 -5.07
C SER A 373 -14.14 -6.94 -5.58
N LEU A 374 -14.01 -5.95 -4.69
CA LEU A 374 -14.14 -4.55 -5.04
C LEU A 374 -13.04 -4.10 -6.02
N LEU A 375 -11.78 -4.44 -5.73
CA LEU A 375 -10.63 -4.13 -6.57
C LEU A 375 -10.73 -4.87 -7.91
N GLN A 376 -11.06 -6.16 -7.92
CA GLN A 376 -11.29 -6.91 -9.16
C GLN A 376 -12.37 -6.26 -10.03
N ARG A 377 -13.43 -5.71 -9.44
CA ARG A 377 -14.44 -4.96 -10.21
C ARG A 377 -13.89 -3.62 -10.70
N ALA A 378 -13.16 -2.88 -9.86
CA ALA A 378 -12.58 -1.58 -10.19
C ALA A 378 -11.59 -1.66 -11.35
N VAL A 379 -10.64 -2.60 -11.28
CA VAL A 379 -9.61 -2.75 -12.32
C VAL A 379 -10.23 -3.17 -13.67
N ASN A 380 -11.39 -3.83 -13.67
CA ASN A 380 -12.12 -4.22 -14.89
C ASN A 380 -13.13 -3.17 -15.41
N ASP A 381 -13.28 -2.01 -14.76
CA ASP A 381 -14.14 -0.91 -15.22
C ASP A 381 -13.25 0.26 -15.70
N PRO A 382 -13.23 0.60 -17.01
CA PRO A 382 -12.36 1.66 -17.54
C PRO A 382 -12.67 3.05 -16.97
N LEU A 383 -13.84 3.22 -16.34
CA LEU A 383 -14.25 4.46 -15.70
C LEU A 383 -13.87 4.50 -14.22
N VAL A 384 -13.08 3.55 -13.71
CA VAL A 384 -12.69 3.47 -12.31
C VAL A 384 -11.18 3.35 -12.19
N VAL A 385 -10.59 4.16 -11.32
CA VAL A 385 -9.15 4.18 -11.03
C VAL A 385 -8.95 3.78 -9.57
N PRO A 386 -8.52 2.54 -9.29
CA PRO A 386 -8.15 2.11 -7.94
C PRO A 386 -6.74 2.59 -7.57
N VAL A 387 -6.63 3.25 -6.42
CA VAL A 387 -5.38 3.81 -5.88
C VAL A 387 -5.23 3.36 -4.43
N VAL A 388 -4.12 2.72 -4.10
CA VAL A 388 -3.74 2.35 -2.74
C VAL A 388 -2.67 3.32 -2.26
N ILE A 389 -2.88 3.94 -1.10
CA ILE A 389 -2.01 4.98 -0.54
C ILE A 389 -1.67 4.61 0.91
N THR A 390 -0.49 4.03 1.11
CA THR A 390 -0.02 3.57 2.41
C THR A 390 1.02 4.51 3.00
N CYS A 391 0.96 4.73 4.32
CA CYS A 391 2.06 5.40 5.04
C CYS A 391 3.18 4.42 5.47
N GLY A 392 2.96 3.11 5.27
CA GLY A 392 3.93 2.06 5.52
C GLY A 392 4.84 1.79 4.32
N LEU A 393 5.58 0.68 4.40
CA LEU A 393 6.51 0.24 3.37
C LEU A 393 5.75 -0.17 2.09
N ARG A 394 6.00 0.54 0.98
CA ARG A 394 5.38 0.28 -0.34
C ARG A 394 5.58 -1.18 -0.76
N ARG A 395 6.81 -1.68 -0.61
CA ARG A 395 7.24 -3.00 -1.06
C ARG A 395 6.43 -4.16 -0.48
N ILE A 396 5.99 -4.06 0.78
CA ILE A 396 5.15 -5.09 1.39
C ILE A 396 3.81 -5.17 0.66
N TRP A 397 3.21 -4.02 0.35
CA TRP A 397 1.92 -3.94 -0.31
C TRP A 397 1.97 -4.28 -1.80
N GLU A 398 3.09 -4.01 -2.48
CA GLU A 398 3.35 -4.55 -3.84
C GLU A 398 3.24 -6.07 -3.83
N LEU A 399 4.00 -6.74 -2.95
CA LEU A 399 4.03 -8.21 -2.84
C LEU A 399 2.66 -8.80 -2.44
N VAL A 400 1.92 -8.11 -1.56
CA VAL A 400 0.56 -8.53 -1.18
C VAL A 400 -0.39 -8.43 -2.38
N LEU A 401 -0.42 -7.31 -3.09
CA LEU A 401 -1.32 -7.11 -4.22
C LEU A 401 -0.97 -8.03 -5.40
N GLU A 402 0.32 -8.22 -5.69
CA GLU A 402 0.80 -9.17 -6.71
C GLU A 402 0.36 -10.61 -6.42
N ARG A 403 0.49 -11.05 -5.16
CA ARG A 403 0.02 -12.39 -4.74
C ARG A 403 -1.48 -12.56 -4.95
N GLU A 404 -2.27 -11.51 -4.74
CA GLU A 404 -3.72 -11.55 -4.93
C GLU A 404 -4.15 -11.41 -6.40
N GLY A 405 -3.19 -11.30 -7.33
CA GLY A 405 -3.41 -11.27 -8.78
C GLY A 405 -3.54 -9.87 -9.39
N PHE A 406 -3.10 -8.82 -8.70
CA PHE A 406 -3.12 -7.44 -9.19
C PHE A 406 -1.73 -7.00 -9.67
N ARG A 407 -1.68 -6.18 -10.73
CA ARG A 407 -0.43 -5.48 -11.13
C ARG A 407 -0.35 -4.13 -10.44
N CYS A 408 0.84 -3.76 -9.96
CA CYS A 408 1.13 -2.46 -9.37
C CYS A 408 2.05 -1.63 -10.29
N GLN A 409 1.90 -0.30 -10.28
CA GLN A 409 2.89 0.59 -10.90
C GLN A 409 4.20 0.57 -10.11
N GLY A 410 5.34 0.36 -10.78
CA GLY A 410 6.67 0.51 -10.16
C GLY A 410 7.48 -0.79 -9.95
N GLY A 411 6.94 -1.96 -10.29
CA GLY A 411 7.69 -3.23 -10.27
C GLY A 411 8.46 -3.47 -11.59
N GLU A 412 9.71 -3.98 -11.50
CA GLU A 412 10.43 -4.57 -12.64
C GLU A 412 9.73 -5.85 -13.11
N ALA A 413 8.61 -5.71 -13.81
CA ALA A 413 8.03 -6.78 -14.60
C ALA A 413 8.23 -6.44 -16.08
N VAL A 414 9.31 -7.00 -16.65
CA VAL A 414 9.41 -7.21 -18.09
C VAL A 414 8.27 -8.15 -18.47
N LEU A 415 7.34 -7.71 -19.34
CA LEU A 415 6.79 -8.45 -20.50
C LEU A 415 5.57 -7.71 -21.11
N ASP A 416 5.56 -7.76 -22.45
CA ASP A 416 4.57 -7.40 -23.48
C ASP A 416 3.77 -6.06 -23.40
N PRO A 417 4.10 -5.04 -24.23
CA PRO A 417 3.30 -3.82 -24.37
C PRO A 417 1.87 -4.02 -24.90
N ASP A 418 1.52 -5.22 -25.40
CA ASP A 418 0.16 -5.56 -25.85
C ASP A 418 -0.75 -6.13 -24.73
N GLU A 419 -0.25 -6.32 -23.50
CA GLU A 419 -1.05 -6.82 -22.38
C GLU A 419 -1.77 -5.69 -21.62
N CYS A 420 -3.03 -5.42 -21.98
CA CYS A 420 -3.97 -4.61 -21.20
C CYS A 420 -4.32 -5.28 -19.85
N THR A 421 -3.35 -5.45 -18.96
CA THR A 421 -3.60 -6.03 -17.64
C THR A 421 -4.01 -4.93 -16.67
N PRO A 422 -5.10 -5.12 -15.91
CA PRO A 422 -5.70 -4.03 -15.19
C PRO A 422 -4.92 -3.73 -13.90
N MET A 423 -4.66 -2.44 -13.67
CA MET A 423 -3.54 -1.94 -12.85
C MET A 423 -4.05 -1.22 -11.59
N ILE A 424 -3.40 -1.45 -10.46
CA ILE A 424 -3.60 -0.69 -9.23
C ILE A 424 -2.45 0.30 -9.08
N TRP A 425 -2.80 1.55 -8.80
CA TRP A 425 -1.82 2.57 -8.46
C TRP A 425 -1.46 2.44 -7.00
N LEU A 426 -0.20 2.14 -6.69
CA LEU A 426 0.26 1.99 -5.32
C LEU A 426 1.25 3.11 -5.00
N VAL A 427 0.94 3.89 -3.97
CA VAL A 427 1.80 4.93 -3.43
C VAL A 427 2.13 4.55 -1.99
N GLY A 428 3.42 4.51 -1.66
CA GLY A 428 3.88 4.16 -0.33
C GLY A 428 5.28 4.67 -0.07
N ALA A 429 5.76 4.50 1.17
CA ALA A 429 7.12 4.86 1.48
C ALA A 429 8.12 3.93 0.76
N GLY A 430 8.98 4.53 -0.07
CA GLY A 430 10.08 3.85 -0.75
C GLY A 430 11.38 3.90 0.06
N ARG A 431 12.44 3.26 -0.44
CA ARG A 431 13.75 3.26 0.21
C ARG A 431 14.52 4.54 -0.11
N HIS A 432 15.25 5.10 0.86
CA HIS A 432 16.01 6.32 0.62
C HIS A 432 17.20 6.10 -0.33
N CYS A 433 17.79 4.90 -0.33
CA CYS A 433 18.96 4.54 -1.17
C CYS A 433 18.60 4.18 -2.62
N GLY A 434 17.31 4.01 -2.95
CA GLY A 434 16.85 3.38 -4.20
C GLY A 434 16.33 4.34 -5.27
N GLY A 435 16.42 5.65 -5.04
CA GLY A 435 15.92 6.67 -5.97
C GLY A 435 14.43 7.00 -5.87
N ASP A 436 13.60 6.08 -5.42
CA ASP A 436 12.18 6.34 -5.12
C ASP A 436 12.00 6.90 -3.70
N GLN A 437 12.39 8.16 -3.50
CA GLN A 437 12.34 8.83 -2.19
C GLN A 437 10.97 9.43 -1.88
N VAL A 438 9.91 8.62 -1.89
CA VAL A 438 8.56 9.09 -1.54
C VAL A 438 8.28 8.89 -0.05
N LEU A 439 7.83 9.95 0.62
CA LEU A 439 7.34 9.89 2.00
C LEU A 439 5.82 10.08 2.04
N VAL A 440 5.07 9.09 2.49
CA VAL A 440 3.61 9.21 2.59
C VAL A 440 3.20 9.48 4.03
N HIS A 441 2.74 10.69 4.30
CA HIS A 441 2.13 11.11 5.57
C HIS A 441 0.68 11.61 5.34
N PRO A 442 -0.12 11.89 6.39
CA PRO A 442 -1.56 12.18 6.26
C PRO A 442 -1.94 13.17 5.14
N GLU A 443 -1.30 14.34 5.10
CA GLU A 443 -1.59 15.38 4.09
C GLU A 443 -1.17 14.95 2.67
N ILE A 444 -0.06 14.22 2.52
CA ILE A 444 0.36 13.70 1.21
C ILE A 444 -0.66 12.72 0.66
N LYS A 445 -1.31 11.89 1.51
CA LYS A 445 -2.42 11.05 1.05
C LYS A 445 -3.53 11.88 0.41
N ALA A 446 -3.87 13.02 1.02
CA ALA A 446 -4.85 13.94 0.49
C ALA A 446 -4.38 14.60 -0.83
N ASP A 447 -3.13 15.04 -0.88
CA ASP A 447 -2.55 15.69 -2.06
C ASP A 447 -2.47 14.77 -3.27
N VAL A 448 -2.12 13.50 -3.06
CA VAL A 448 -2.16 12.47 -4.11
C VAL A 448 -3.56 12.36 -4.69
N VAL A 449 -4.57 12.23 -3.84
CA VAL A 449 -5.96 12.13 -4.29
C VAL A 449 -6.42 13.39 -5.03
N ARG A 450 -6.03 14.59 -4.58
CA ARG A 450 -6.32 15.86 -5.29
C ARG A 450 -5.64 15.91 -6.65
N TRP A 451 -4.38 15.46 -6.72
CA TRP A 451 -3.61 15.45 -7.95
C TRP A 451 -4.22 14.51 -9.00
N ILE A 452 -4.56 13.28 -8.63
CA ILE A 452 -5.20 12.30 -9.54
C ILE A 452 -6.53 12.84 -10.04
N ALA A 453 -7.24 13.58 -9.19
CA ALA A 453 -8.46 14.28 -9.55
C ALA A 453 -8.23 15.51 -10.46
N GLY A 454 -7.02 15.83 -10.89
CA GLY A 454 -6.76 16.91 -11.85
C GLY A 454 -6.85 18.32 -11.27
N HIS A 455 -6.65 18.48 -9.96
CA HIS A 455 -6.61 19.77 -9.27
C HIS A 455 -5.21 20.38 -9.13
N TRP A 456 -4.24 19.89 -9.89
CA TRP A 456 -2.89 20.42 -9.84
C TRP A 456 -2.67 21.46 -10.94
N ASP A 457 -2.30 22.68 -10.55
CA ASP A 457 -1.83 23.69 -11.47
C ASP A 457 -0.32 23.56 -11.65
N ALA A 458 0.09 23.28 -12.88
CA ALA A 458 1.50 23.13 -13.24
C ALA A 458 2.25 24.47 -13.28
N GLU A 459 1.58 25.58 -13.59
CA GLU A 459 2.16 26.93 -13.61
C GLU A 459 2.24 27.52 -12.21
N ALA A 460 1.17 27.38 -11.41
CA ALA A 460 1.17 27.86 -10.02
C ALA A 460 1.95 26.94 -9.07
N ARG A 461 2.32 25.73 -9.52
CA ARG A 461 2.92 24.66 -8.71
C ARG A 461 2.12 24.40 -7.42
N GLU A 462 0.80 24.50 -7.46
CA GLU A 462 -0.04 24.35 -6.28
C GLU A 462 -1.25 23.46 -6.59
N VAL A 463 -1.80 22.84 -5.55
CA VAL A 463 -3.11 22.21 -5.66
C VAL A 463 -4.18 23.30 -5.67
N ILE A 464 -4.80 23.53 -6.82
CA ILE A 464 -5.98 24.39 -6.92
C ILE A 464 -7.18 23.63 -6.36
N GLU A 465 -7.69 24.13 -5.27
CA GLU A 465 -8.98 23.75 -4.75
C GLU A 465 -10.12 24.18 -5.69
N SER A 466 -10.63 23.27 -6.51
CA SER A 466 -11.80 23.53 -7.35
C SER A 466 -13.03 22.77 -6.88
N ARG A 467 -14.21 23.37 -7.10
CA ARG A 467 -15.52 22.76 -6.84
C ARG A 467 -15.85 21.54 -7.71
N ALA A 468 -15.02 21.20 -8.71
CA ALA A 468 -15.43 20.34 -9.82
C ALA A 468 -15.09 18.86 -9.68
N VAL A 469 -14.15 18.44 -8.82
CA VAL A 469 -13.65 17.03 -8.86
C VAL A 469 -13.82 16.19 -7.60
N GLY A 470 -14.06 16.81 -6.43
CA GLY A 470 -14.62 16.11 -5.26
C GLY A 470 -15.74 15.10 -5.58
N PRO A 471 -16.69 15.37 -6.52
CA PRO A 471 -17.76 14.44 -6.92
C PRO A 471 -17.40 12.99 -7.23
N ASN A 472 -16.16 12.71 -7.62
CA ASN A 472 -15.77 11.44 -8.18
C ASN A 472 -14.84 10.60 -7.33
N ILE A 473 -14.51 11.09 -6.14
CA ILE A 473 -13.56 10.44 -5.26
C ILE A 473 -14.32 9.70 -4.17
N CYS A 474 -14.02 8.41 -4.05
CA CYS A 474 -14.36 7.60 -2.88
C CYS A 474 -13.07 7.26 -2.14
N ALA A 475 -13.04 7.47 -0.82
CA ALA A 475 -11.87 7.16 -0.01
C ALA A 475 -12.21 6.20 1.14
N PHE A 476 -11.31 5.27 1.42
CA PHE A 476 -11.44 4.25 2.46
C PHE A 476 -10.27 4.34 3.42
N GLY A 477 -10.55 4.32 4.72
CA GLY A 477 -9.52 4.34 5.76
C GLY A 477 -10.07 3.91 7.12
N ASP A 478 -9.20 3.49 8.02
CA ASP A 478 -9.60 2.98 9.34
C ASP A 478 -9.18 3.90 10.50
N SER A 479 -8.33 4.89 10.22
CA SER A 479 -7.58 5.60 11.25
C SER A 479 -7.61 7.13 11.12
N PRO A 480 -7.26 7.84 12.20
CA PRO A 480 -6.97 9.27 12.19
C PRO A 480 -6.05 9.78 11.07
N VAL A 481 -5.07 8.97 10.69
CA VAL A 481 -4.06 9.31 9.67
C VAL A 481 -4.71 9.48 8.29
N ASP A 482 -5.87 8.86 8.07
CA ASP A 482 -6.56 8.84 6.78
C ASP A 482 -7.52 10.02 6.61
N ILE A 483 -7.82 10.74 7.69
CA ILE A 483 -8.81 11.81 7.65
C ILE A 483 -8.51 12.85 6.56
N PRO A 484 -7.28 13.36 6.37
CA PRO A 484 -7.04 14.35 5.31
C PRO A 484 -7.43 13.82 3.91
N MET A 485 -7.18 12.54 3.64
CA MET A 485 -7.62 11.85 2.43
C MET A 485 -9.15 11.71 2.39
N LEU A 486 -9.77 11.26 3.50
CA LEU A 486 -11.23 11.12 3.60
C LEU A 486 -11.96 12.46 3.40
N LYS A 487 -11.43 13.56 3.93
CA LYS A 487 -11.98 14.93 3.75
C LYS A 487 -11.95 15.41 2.30
N THR A 488 -11.01 14.88 1.52
CA THR A 488 -10.85 15.23 0.11
C THR A 488 -11.88 14.48 -0.76
N ALA A 489 -12.42 13.36 -0.27
CA ALA A 489 -13.41 12.58 -0.98
C ALA A 489 -14.84 13.10 -0.76
N ARG A 490 -15.68 13.04 -1.80
CA ARG A 490 -17.13 13.26 -1.63
C ARG A 490 -17.79 12.13 -0.85
N ARG A 491 -17.24 10.92 -0.97
CA ARG A 491 -17.74 9.75 -0.24
C ARG A 491 -16.57 9.11 0.50
N ALA A 492 -16.61 9.23 1.81
CA ALA A 492 -15.62 8.64 2.70
C ALA A 492 -16.23 7.43 3.40
N PHE A 493 -15.45 6.36 3.52
CA PHE A 493 -15.85 5.10 4.14
C PHE A 493 -14.85 4.78 5.25
N VAL A 494 -15.33 4.83 6.50
CA VAL A 494 -14.55 4.45 7.68
C VAL A 494 -14.69 2.94 7.86
N VAL A 495 -13.58 2.23 7.70
CA VAL A 495 -13.54 0.78 7.84
C VAL A 495 -13.38 0.39 9.31
N VAL A 496 -14.24 -0.51 9.78
CA VAL A 496 -14.26 -1.00 11.15
C VAL A 496 -14.25 -2.52 11.13
N ASP A 497 -13.29 -3.11 11.84
CA ASP A 497 -13.24 -4.55 12.06
C ASP A 497 -14.12 -4.92 13.26
N GLU A 498 -15.02 -5.90 13.10
CA GLU A 498 -15.90 -6.40 14.16
C GLU A 498 -15.13 -6.93 15.38
N ALA A 499 -13.93 -7.52 15.18
CA ALA A 499 -13.12 -8.06 16.28
C ALA A 499 -12.31 -7.01 17.06
N ARG A 500 -12.45 -5.71 16.77
CA ARG A 500 -11.59 -4.68 17.40
C ARG A 500 -11.79 -4.60 18.91
N GLN A 501 -10.80 -5.11 19.64
CA GLN A 501 -10.63 -4.86 21.08
C GLN A 501 -10.02 -3.48 21.38
N ASP A 502 -9.35 -2.83 20.42
CA ASP A 502 -8.75 -1.51 20.59
C ASP A 502 -9.78 -0.38 20.47
N ARG A 503 -10.65 -0.29 21.49
CA ARG A 503 -11.62 0.80 21.64
C ARG A 503 -10.96 2.18 21.71
N ALA A 504 -9.66 2.29 22.00
CA ALA A 504 -8.99 3.58 22.15
C ALA A 504 -8.76 4.25 20.79
N MET A 505 -8.29 3.51 19.78
CA MET A 505 -8.12 4.03 18.42
C MET A 505 -9.46 4.40 17.77
N SER A 506 -10.50 3.58 17.97
CA SER A 506 -11.86 3.89 17.50
C SER A 506 -12.43 5.15 18.17
N LYS A 507 -12.22 5.33 19.48
CA LYS A 507 -12.60 6.57 20.19
C LYS A 507 -11.84 7.78 19.69
N ARG A 508 -10.56 7.63 19.30
CA ARG A 508 -9.78 8.71 18.72
C ARG A 508 -10.31 9.10 17.35
N MET A 509 -10.57 8.12 16.47
CA MET A 509 -11.21 8.34 15.17
C MET A 509 -12.56 9.05 15.33
N GLU A 510 -13.41 8.57 16.25
CA GLU A 510 -14.68 9.22 16.62
C GLU A 510 -14.50 10.67 17.07
N LYS A 511 -13.55 10.90 17.99
CA LYS A 511 -13.26 12.24 18.52
C LYS A 511 -12.80 13.17 17.41
N GLU A 512 -11.91 12.71 16.53
CA GLU A 512 -11.40 13.52 15.43
C GLU A 512 -12.50 13.83 14.42
N ILE A 513 -13.29 12.83 14.02
CA ILE A 513 -14.48 13.03 13.17
C ILE A 513 -15.46 14.04 13.82
N ARG A 514 -15.71 13.93 15.13
CA ARG A 514 -16.59 14.87 15.86
C ARG A 514 -15.96 16.25 16.00
N MET A 515 -14.65 16.37 16.19
CA MET A 515 -13.99 17.67 16.21
C MET A 515 -14.15 18.37 14.86
N TYR A 516 -14.10 17.63 13.74
CA TYR A 516 -14.43 18.20 12.43
C TYR A 516 -15.88 18.66 12.34
N SER A 517 -16.81 17.99 13.03
CA SER A 517 -18.21 18.41 13.05
C SER A 517 -18.49 19.67 13.87
N GLY A 518 -17.59 20.07 14.78
CA GLY A 518 -17.85 21.13 15.77
C GLY A 518 -17.26 22.52 15.48
N THR A 519 -16.30 22.64 14.55
CA THR A 519 -15.56 23.90 14.31
C THR A 519 -16.23 24.89 13.34
N GLY A 520 -17.51 24.70 12.98
CA GLY A 520 -18.21 25.60 12.06
C GLY A 520 -17.82 25.44 10.58
N ASP A 521 -16.99 24.46 10.24
CA ASP A 521 -16.62 24.11 8.86
C ASP A 521 -17.58 23.09 8.22
N LEU A 522 -18.42 22.41 9.00
CA LEU A 522 -19.34 21.37 8.54
C LEU A 522 -20.76 21.65 9.06
N ASP A 523 -21.61 22.20 8.21
CA ASP A 523 -23.03 22.45 8.47
C ASP A 523 -23.81 21.16 8.15
N TRP A 524 -24.15 20.36 9.17
CA TRP A 524 -24.89 19.10 9.00
C TRP A 524 -26.36 19.40 8.67
N HIS A 525 -26.77 19.15 7.42
CA HIS A 525 -28.18 19.24 7.02
C HIS A 525 -28.95 17.91 7.24
N SER A 526 -28.23 16.79 7.45
CA SER A 526 -28.77 15.46 7.84
C SER A 526 -27.66 14.60 8.49
N ILE A 527 -27.99 13.44 9.08
CA ILE A 527 -27.07 12.55 9.84
C ILE A 527 -25.83 12.09 9.04
N ASP A 528 -25.85 12.21 7.71
CA ASP A 528 -24.93 11.52 6.79
C ASP A 528 -24.16 12.49 5.88
N ALA A 529 -24.46 13.78 5.94
CA ALA A 529 -24.01 14.78 4.98
C ALA A 529 -23.41 16.00 5.67
N TYR A 530 -22.18 16.35 5.29
CA TYR A 530 -21.49 17.54 5.74
C TYR A 530 -21.18 18.47 4.56
N LYS A 531 -21.24 19.78 4.76
CA LYS A 531 -20.76 20.74 3.76
C LYS A 531 -19.24 20.84 3.85
N ASP A 532 -18.52 20.55 2.77
CA ASP A 532 -17.09 20.83 2.71
C ASP A 532 -16.80 22.33 2.85
N ARG A 533 -15.52 22.71 2.93
CA ARG A 533 -15.05 24.10 2.99
C ARG A 533 -15.52 24.99 1.82
N PHE A 534 -16.07 24.41 0.74
CA PHE A 534 -16.63 25.13 -0.41
C PHE A 534 -18.17 25.18 -0.40
N GLY A 535 -18.81 24.61 0.61
CA GLY A 535 -20.25 24.57 0.81
C GLY A 535 -20.97 23.41 0.10
N ALA A 536 -20.24 22.42 -0.45
CA ALA A 536 -20.82 21.28 -1.16
C ALA A 536 -20.99 20.05 -0.24
N CYS A 537 -22.06 19.27 -0.44
CA CYS A 537 -22.33 18.10 0.39
C CYS A 537 -21.38 16.93 0.09
N SER A 538 -20.61 16.52 1.09
CA SER A 538 -19.84 15.29 1.17
C SER A 538 -20.46 14.35 2.21
N TYR A 539 -20.15 13.05 2.11
CA TYR A 539 -20.84 11.99 2.85
C TYR A 539 -19.83 11.06 3.52
N LEU A 540 -20.14 10.65 4.75
CA LEU A 540 -19.31 9.75 5.55
C LEU A 540 -20.12 8.52 5.93
N TYR A 541 -19.57 7.34 5.66
CA TYR A 541 -20.20 6.04 5.93
C TYR A 541 -19.29 5.19 6.81
N ARG A 542 -19.89 4.24 7.53
CA ARG A 542 -19.20 3.20 8.28
C ARG A 542 -19.36 1.87 7.56
N VAL A 543 -18.25 1.16 7.35
CA VAL A 543 -18.22 -0.20 6.79
C VAL A 543 -17.76 -1.14 7.89
N GLU A 544 -18.61 -2.06 8.32
CA GLU A 544 -18.23 -3.14 9.24
C GLU A 544 -17.84 -4.38 8.44
N LEU A 545 -16.66 -4.92 8.73
CA LEU A 545 -16.12 -6.10 8.08
C LEU A 545 -15.97 -7.25 9.09
N PRO A 546 -16.25 -8.49 8.66
CA PRO A 546 -16.14 -9.65 9.53
C PRO A 546 -14.70 -9.85 10.02
N PRO A 547 -14.54 -10.53 11.17
CA PRO A 547 -13.23 -10.78 11.75
C PRO A 547 -12.36 -11.66 10.82
N SER A 548 -11.06 -11.36 10.76
CA SER A 548 -10.11 -12.18 10.00
C SER A 548 -9.94 -13.57 10.62
N LYS A 549 -9.76 -14.60 9.77
CA LYS A 549 -9.53 -16.01 10.14
C LYS A 549 -8.32 -16.23 11.06
N HIS A 550 -7.40 -15.26 11.13
CA HIS A 550 -6.18 -15.31 11.92
C HIS A 550 -6.21 -14.37 13.15
N SER A 551 -7.36 -13.81 13.52
CA SER A 551 -7.51 -13.19 14.84
C SER A 551 -7.31 -14.26 15.91
N SER A 552 -6.13 -14.27 16.52
CA SER A 552 -5.72 -15.26 17.50
C SER A 552 -6.38 -15.00 18.85
N GLU A 553 -7.70 -15.17 18.96
CA GLU A 553 -8.34 -15.44 20.24
C GLU A 553 -9.48 -16.46 20.02
N PRO A 554 -9.59 -17.51 20.86
CA PRO A 554 -10.63 -18.52 20.71
C PRO A 554 -12.02 -17.93 20.94
N ASP A 555 -12.98 -18.36 20.11
CA ASP A 555 -14.44 -18.21 20.24
C ASP A 555 -14.99 -18.85 21.55
N THR A 556 -14.53 -18.38 22.70
CA THR A 556 -15.05 -18.77 24.01
C THR A 556 -15.34 -17.54 24.84
N ALA A 557 -16.22 -16.68 24.35
CA ALA A 557 -16.98 -15.79 25.21
C ALA A 557 -18.40 -15.65 24.64
N THR A 558 -19.33 -16.42 25.21
CA THR A 558 -20.75 -16.08 25.15
C THR A 558 -20.92 -14.77 25.92
N THR A 559 -20.73 -13.65 25.25
CA THR A 559 -20.82 -12.32 25.87
C THR A 559 -22.30 -11.93 26.03
N SER A 560 -22.63 -11.49 27.25
CA SER A 560 -23.95 -11.00 27.62
C SER A 560 -24.37 -9.78 26.79
N PRO A 561 -25.68 -9.54 26.58
CA PRO A 561 -26.19 -8.49 25.68
C PRO A 561 -25.86 -7.03 26.05
N GLU A 562 -25.29 -6.76 27.24
CA GLU A 562 -25.13 -5.39 27.75
C GLU A 562 -23.76 -4.73 27.39
N GLN A 563 -22.87 -5.39 26.64
CA GLN A 563 -21.54 -4.83 26.27
C GLN A 563 -21.34 -4.45 24.79
N GLU A 564 -22.33 -4.68 23.92
CA GLU A 564 -22.32 -4.27 22.50
C GLU A 564 -22.79 -2.81 22.31
N GLN A 565 -22.01 -1.84 22.78
CA GLN A 565 -22.11 -0.48 22.22
C GLN A 565 -21.37 -0.46 20.89
N ALA A 566 -22.12 -0.37 19.79
CA ALA A 566 -21.56 -0.25 18.44
C ALA A 566 -20.61 0.97 18.35
N ILE A 567 -19.45 0.79 17.71
CA ILE A 567 -18.45 1.84 17.47
C ILE A 567 -18.97 2.79 16.39
N MET A 568 -18.97 4.11 16.60
CA MET A 568 -19.56 5.09 15.67
C MET A 568 -21.03 4.78 15.29
N PRO A 569 -21.95 4.61 16.26
CA PRO A 569 -23.33 4.19 15.98
C PRO A 569 -24.15 5.27 15.25
N TRP A 570 -23.61 6.49 15.19
CA TRP A 570 -24.23 7.65 14.56
C TRP A 570 -23.89 7.78 13.06
N LEU A 571 -22.91 7.01 12.55
CA LEU A 571 -22.61 6.96 11.12
C LEU A 571 -23.47 5.90 10.42
N PRO A 572 -23.95 6.14 9.19
CA PRO A 572 -24.67 5.16 8.40
C PRO A 572 -23.82 3.92 8.15
N LEU A 573 -24.37 2.77 8.52
CA LEU A 573 -23.76 1.48 8.20
C LEU A 573 -24.07 1.12 6.74
N VAL A 574 -23.02 0.77 5.98
CA VAL A 574 -23.13 0.31 4.60
C VAL A 574 -22.33 -0.97 4.40
N SER A 575 -22.70 -1.77 3.41
CA SER A 575 -22.02 -3.03 3.07
C SER A 575 -21.40 -2.96 1.68
N LEU A 576 -20.15 -3.39 1.54
CA LEU A 576 -19.47 -3.48 0.24
C LEU A 576 -20.06 -4.57 -0.68
N THR A 577 -20.94 -5.43 -0.15
CA THR A 577 -21.68 -6.43 -0.92
C THR A 577 -23.04 -5.95 -1.40
N ASP A 578 -23.57 -4.84 -0.84
CA ASP A 578 -24.90 -4.31 -1.14
C ASP A 578 -24.88 -3.46 -2.43
N PRO A 579 -25.78 -3.73 -3.41
CA PRO A 579 -25.90 -2.95 -4.63
C PRO A 579 -26.03 -1.43 -4.39
N LYS A 580 -26.81 -1.00 -3.39
CA LYS A 580 -27.02 0.44 -3.14
C LYS A 580 -25.74 1.15 -2.74
N THR A 581 -24.87 0.46 -2.00
CA THR A 581 -23.57 0.98 -1.59
C THR A 581 -22.64 1.08 -2.80
N LEU A 582 -22.66 0.09 -3.69
CA LEU A 582 -21.79 0.12 -4.87
C LEU A 582 -22.28 1.11 -5.95
N ASP A 583 -23.56 1.47 -5.99
CA ASP A 583 -24.06 2.62 -6.77
C ASP A 583 -23.48 3.96 -6.29
N LEU A 584 -22.99 4.02 -5.05
CA LEU A 584 -22.27 5.19 -4.53
C LEU A 584 -20.82 5.22 -5.01
N ILE A 585 -20.22 4.05 -5.22
CA ILE A 585 -18.79 3.84 -5.48
C ILE A 585 -18.48 3.82 -6.98
N PHE A 586 -19.30 3.12 -7.77
CA PHE A 586 -19.11 2.95 -9.21
C PHE A 586 -19.95 3.94 -10.02
N PRO A 587 -19.51 4.31 -11.25
CA PRO A 587 -20.33 5.09 -12.16
C PRO A 587 -21.67 4.40 -12.46
N SER A 588 -22.74 5.20 -12.49
CA SER A 588 -24.07 4.71 -12.82
C SER A 588 -24.15 4.17 -14.25
N HIS A 589 -25.03 3.21 -14.48
CA HIS A 589 -25.24 2.58 -15.78
C HIS A 589 -26.03 3.48 -16.76
N THR A 590 -25.52 4.68 -17.05
CA THR A 590 -26.10 5.57 -18.07
C THR A 590 -25.80 5.04 -19.48
N SER A 591 -26.62 5.39 -20.47
CA SER A 591 -26.40 4.99 -21.86
C SER A 591 -25.01 5.40 -22.38
N GLN A 592 -24.51 6.55 -21.92
CA GLN A 592 -23.18 7.06 -22.26
C GLN A 592 -22.04 6.29 -21.56
N ALA A 593 -22.21 5.89 -20.29
CA ALA A 593 -21.25 5.02 -19.61
C ALA A 593 -21.23 3.61 -20.21
N ARG A 594 -22.40 3.09 -20.64
CA ARG A 594 -22.51 1.78 -21.31
C ARG A 594 -21.73 1.72 -22.62
N SER A 595 -21.72 2.79 -23.42
CA SER A 595 -20.93 2.83 -24.66
C SER A 595 -19.41 2.85 -24.43
N LEU A 596 -18.97 3.22 -23.21
CA LEU A 596 -17.56 3.29 -22.84
C LEU A 596 -17.07 2.01 -22.15
N ARG A 597 -17.97 1.17 -21.65
CA ARG A 597 -17.60 -0.08 -20.99
C ARG A 597 -17.28 -1.17 -22.02
N PRO A 598 -16.23 -1.97 -21.80
CA PRO A 598 -15.92 -3.09 -22.67
C PRO A 598 -17.08 -4.09 -22.66
N LEU A 599 -17.30 -4.69 -23.83
CA LEU A 599 -18.26 -5.78 -24.00
C LEU A 599 -17.88 -6.94 -23.09
N VAL A 600 -18.90 -7.65 -22.57
CA VAL A 600 -18.69 -8.86 -21.76
C VAL A 600 -17.73 -9.81 -22.49
N PRO A 601 -16.58 -10.17 -21.89
CA PRO A 601 -15.61 -11.07 -22.50
C PRO A 601 -16.20 -12.45 -22.74
N ILE A 602 -15.99 -12.98 -23.94
CA ILE A 602 -16.38 -14.33 -24.35
C ILE A 602 -15.10 -15.09 -24.71
N HIS A 603 -14.82 -16.14 -23.96
CA HIS A 603 -13.68 -17.03 -24.17
C HIS A 603 -14.23 -18.35 -24.68
N ASP A 604 -13.83 -18.77 -25.88
CA ASP A 604 -14.29 -20.04 -26.42
C ASP A 604 -13.17 -20.87 -27.03
N SER A 605 -13.35 -22.19 -27.04
CA SER A 605 -12.43 -23.15 -27.63
C SER A 605 -12.93 -23.71 -28.96
N THR A 606 -13.90 -23.09 -29.63
CA THR A 606 -14.60 -23.63 -30.81
C THR A 606 -13.65 -24.06 -31.92
N ALA A 607 -12.60 -23.27 -32.15
CA ALA A 607 -11.61 -23.52 -33.19
C ALA A 607 -10.63 -24.67 -32.84
N SER A 608 -10.48 -25.01 -31.55
CA SER A 608 -9.48 -25.98 -31.09
C SER A 608 -9.82 -27.42 -31.51
N ALA A 609 -8.79 -28.21 -31.80
CA ALA A 609 -8.94 -29.64 -32.07
C ALA A 609 -9.50 -30.39 -30.85
N ALA A 610 -9.08 -30.00 -29.64
CA ALA A 610 -9.57 -30.58 -28.39
C ALA A 610 -11.08 -30.39 -28.23
N ALA A 611 -11.61 -29.18 -28.47
CA ALA A 611 -13.05 -28.94 -28.39
C ALA A 611 -13.85 -29.76 -29.40
N LYS A 612 -13.33 -29.96 -30.63
CA LYS A 612 -13.98 -30.83 -31.62
C LYS A 612 -14.07 -32.27 -31.13
N LEU A 613 -13.00 -32.79 -30.53
CA LEU A 613 -12.96 -34.15 -29.99
C LEU A 613 -13.88 -34.30 -28.77
N LEU A 614 -13.79 -33.37 -27.81
CA LEU A 614 -14.58 -33.40 -26.57
C LEU A 614 -16.09 -33.19 -26.82
N SER A 615 -16.45 -32.33 -27.76
CA SER A 615 -17.85 -32.06 -28.09
C SER A 615 -18.52 -33.13 -28.95
N THR A 616 -17.77 -34.05 -29.56
CA THR A 616 -18.32 -35.12 -30.40
C THR A 616 -19.20 -36.10 -29.61
N PRO A 617 -18.70 -36.77 -28.54
CA PRO A 617 -19.53 -37.68 -27.75
C PRO A 617 -20.68 -36.95 -27.02
N MET A 618 -20.55 -35.66 -26.72
CA MET A 618 -21.64 -34.85 -26.14
C MET A 618 -22.83 -34.69 -27.11
N ARG A 619 -22.60 -34.80 -28.42
CA ARG A 619 -23.60 -34.61 -29.48
C ARG A 619 -24.08 -35.91 -30.11
N ASP A 620 -23.31 -36.98 -29.97
CA ASP A 620 -23.66 -38.28 -30.51
C ASP A 620 -24.96 -38.79 -29.87
N ALA A 621 -26.00 -38.98 -30.67
CA ALA A 621 -27.29 -39.48 -30.21
C ALA A 621 -27.20 -40.90 -29.62
N GLY A 622 -26.20 -41.69 -30.02
CA GLY A 622 -25.93 -43.02 -29.46
C GLY A 622 -25.32 -43.01 -28.06
N THR A 623 -24.85 -41.86 -27.58
CA THR A 623 -24.24 -41.71 -26.25
C THR A 623 -25.27 -41.24 -25.22
N SER A 624 -25.47 -41.95 -24.12
CA SER A 624 -26.38 -41.56 -23.04
C SER A 624 -25.91 -42.07 -21.68
N GLY A 625 -26.59 -41.64 -20.61
CA GLY A 625 -26.31 -42.07 -19.25
C GLY A 625 -24.89 -41.72 -18.81
N TRP A 626 -24.23 -42.69 -18.19
CA TRP A 626 -22.87 -42.57 -17.67
C TRP A 626 -21.85 -42.11 -18.72
N GLU A 627 -21.89 -42.64 -19.95
CA GLU A 627 -20.92 -42.23 -20.99
C GLU A 627 -21.12 -40.78 -21.42
N LEU A 628 -22.37 -40.30 -21.45
CA LEU A 628 -22.63 -38.88 -21.71
C LEU A 628 -22.17 -38.02 -20.53
N GLN A 629 -22.43 -38.43 -19.29
CA GLN A 629 -21.91 -37.73 -18.10
C GLN A 629 -20.37 -37.63 -18.14
N ARG A 630 -19.69 -38.72 -18.50
CA ARG A 630 -18.23 -38.76 -18.64
C ARG A 630 -17.73 -37.81 -19.72
N ALA A 631 -18.44 -37.68 -20.86
CA ALA A 631 -18.11 -36.72 -21.90
C ALA A 631 -18.22 -35.26 -21.40
N HIS A 632 -19.30 -34.93 -20.69
CA HIS A 632 -19.48 -33.60 -20.09
C HIS A 632 -18.46 -33.30 -18.99
N ARG A 633 -18.11 -34.30 -18.17
CA ARG A 633 -17.05 -34.19 -17.15
C ARG A 633 -15.68 -33.96 -17.78
N ALA A 634 -15.36 -34.65 -18.88
CA ALA A 634 -14.12 -34.42 -19.62
C ALA A 634 -14.05 -33.01 -20.22
N ALA A 635 -15.18 -32.49 -20.73
CA ALA A 635 -15.28 -31.11 -21.20
C ALA A 635 -15.06 -30.09 -20.07
N GLY A 636 -15.70 -30.28 -18.91
CA GLY A 636 -15.50 -29.43 -17.73
C GLY A 636 -14.05 -29.43 -17.27
N LYS A 637 -13.41 -30.60 -17.22
CA LYS A 637 -12.00 -30.75 -16.88
C LYS A 637 -11.07 -30.04 -17.86
N TYR A 638 -11.37 -30.09 -19.15
CA TYR A 638 -10.61 -29.36 -20.18
C TYR A 638 -10.72 -27.84 -19.97
N LEU A 639 -11.94 -27.31 -19.80
CA LEU A 639 -12.14 -25.87 -19.58
C LEU A 639 -11.42 -25.39 -18.31
N ALA A 640 -11.45 -26.20 -17.25
CA ALA A 640 -10.76 -25.91 -16.00
C ALA A 640 -9.22 -26.01 -16.10
N LEU A 641 -8.68 -26.85 -16.98
CA LEU A 641 -7.22 -26.97 -17.16
C LEU A 641 -6.63 -26.01 -18.19
N GLN A 642 -7.42 -25.55 -19.17
CA GLN A 642 -6.89 -24.85 -20.34
C GLN A 642 -7.39 -23.41 -20.48
N VAL A 643 -8.56 -23.10 -19.93
CA VAL A 643 -9.20 -21.79 -20.16
C VAL A 643 -9.32 -21.01 -18.87
N LEU A 644 -9.82 -21.61 -17.79
CA LEU A 644 -10.00 -20.91 -16.52
C LEU A 644 -8.69 -20.39 -15.90
N PRO A 645 -7.55 -21.11 -15.93
CA PRO A 645 -6.29 -20.60 -15.39
C PRO A 645 -5.75 -19.36 -16.12
N GLU A 646 -5.98 -19.27 -17.44
CA GLU A 646 -5.60 -18.08 -18.23
C GLU A 646 -6.43 -16.85 -17.85
N ILE A 647 -7.67 -17.06 -17.39
CA ILE A 647 -8.60 -15.99 -17.04
C ILE A 647 -8.49 -15.59 -15.56
N LEU A 648 -8.31 -16.56 -14.68
CA LEU A 648 -8.32 -16.41 -13.23
C LEU A 648 -6.92 -16.27 -12.65
N GLY A 649 -5.88 -16.75 -13.34
CA GLY A 649 -4.52 -16.83 -12.84
C GLY A 649 -4.26 -18.08 -11.99
N LEU A 650 -2.98 -18.27 -11.67
CA LEU A 650 -2.49 -19.33 -10.78
C LEU A 650 -1.78 -18.71 -9.58
N GLU A 651 -1.89 -19.37 -8.42
CA GLU A 651 -1.10 -19.04 -7.24
C GLU A 651 -0.08 -20.15 -6.93
N ARG A 652 1.07 -19.74 -6.38
CA ARG A 652 2.12 -20.64 -5.92
C ARG A 652 1.89 -21.06 -4.48
N PHE A 653 2.22 -22.30 -4.15
CA PHE A 653 2.21 -22.77 -2.76
C PHE A 653 3.29 -23.83 -2.51
N ALA A 654 3.72 -23.95 -1.25
CA ALA A 654 4.73 -24.94 -0.88
C ALA A 654 4.14 -26.36 -0.83
N ILE A 655 4.83 -27.32 -1.45
CA ILE A 655 4.53 -28.75 -1.40
C ILE A 655 5.74 -29.55 -0.90
N PRO A 656 5.54 -30.71 -0.24
CA PRO A 656 6.65 -31.60 0.12
C PRO A 656 7.28 -32.18 -1.15
N HIS A 657 8.59 -32.00 -1.31
CA HIS A 657 9.36 -32.60 -2.39
C HIS A 657 9.67 -34.07 -2.10
N VAL A 658 9.62 -34.91 -3.14
CA VAL A 658 9.79 -36.38 -3.03
C VAL A 658 11.23 -36.76 -2.67
N SER A 659 12.23 -36.00 -3.13
CA SER A 659 13.63 -36.26 -2.80
C SER A 659 13.95 -35.79 -1.38
N ARG A 660 14.24 -36.73 -0.48
CA ARG A 660 14.88 -36.45 0.82
C ARG A 660 16.35 -36.11 0.54
N SER A 661 16.84 -34.96 1.01
CA SER A 661 18.27 -34.70 0.97
C SER A 661 19.00 -35.68 1.90
N ASN A 662 19.93 -36.47 1.35
CA ASN A 662 20.67 -37.51 2.07
C ASN A 662 21.70 -36.99 3.11
N GLY A 663 21.58 -35.73 3.55
CA GLY A 663 22.56 -35.09 4.43
C GLY A 663 21.99 -34.40 5.66
N ASP A 664 20.68 -34.18 5.76
CA ASP A 664 20.11 -33.30 6.78
C ASP A 664 18.87 -33.92 7.46
N GLY A 665 19.11 -34.89 8.34
CA GLY A 665 18.18 -35.30 9.40
C GLY A 665 16.77 -35.78 9.01
N GLY A 666 16.50 -36.10 7.74
CA GLY A 666 15.22 -36.68 7.31
C GLY A 666 14.05 -35.70 7.13
N LYS A 667 14.29 -34.38 7.10
CA LYS A 667 13.24 -33.40 6.74
C LYS A 667 12.98 -33.42 5.23
N ALA A 668 11.71 -33.55 4.84
CA ALA A 668 11.29 -33.37 3.44
C ALA A 668 11.61 -31.92 3.02
N THR A 669 12.35 -31.76 1.92
CA THR A 669 12.57 -30.43 1.34
C THR A 669 11.24 -29.93 0.76
N ALA A 670 10.89 -28.66 0.93
CA ALA A 670 9.72 -28.08 0.27
C ALA A 670 10.07 -27.68 -1.17
N THR A 671 9.14 -27.80 -2.11
CA THR A 671 9.24 -27.26 -3.48
C THR A 671 7.97 -26.48 -3.83
N GLU A 672 7.94 -25.80 -4.96
CA GLU A 672 6.79 -25.01 -5.41
C GLU A 672 5.78 -25.89 -6.16
N GLY A 673 4.50 -25.75 -5.81
CA GLY A 673 3.36 -26.24 -6.56
C GLY A 673 2.45 -25.08 -6.99
N TYR A 674 1.50 -25.38 -7.88
CA TYR A 674 0.57 -24.40 -8.44
C TYR A 674 -0.87 -24.86 -8.28
N ARG A 675 -1.77 -23.90 -8.07
CA ARG A 675 -3.21 -24.11 -8.05
C ARG A 675 -3.94 -22.88 -8.56
N LEU A 676 -5.26 -22.95 -8.73
CA LEU A 676 -6.04 -21.80 -9.19
C LEU A 676 -5.91 -20.64 -8.19
N LEU A 677 -5.72 -19.42 -8.68
CA LEU A 677 -5.73 -18.24 -7.82
C LEU A 677 -7.09 -18.14 -7.12
N HIS A 678 -7.08 -18.00 -5.79
CA HIS A 678 -8.29 -17.94 -4.95
C HIS A 678 -9.17 -19.20 -5.04
N GLU A 679 -8.57 -20.38 -5.25
CA GLU A 679 -9.33 -21.64 -5.40
C GLU A 679 -10.29 -21.88 -4.23
N ASP A 680 -9.84 -21.66 -3.00
CA ASP A 680 -10.63 -21.85 -1.78
C ASP A 680 -11.62 -20.71 -1.47
N LYS A 681 -11.55 -19.61 -2.23
CA LYS A 681 -12.52 -18.50 -2.25
C LYS A 681 -13.39 -18.53 -3.51
N THR A 682 -13.39 -19.66 -4.26
CA THR A 682 -14.19 -19.86 -5.45
C THR A 682 -15.39 -20.76 -5.16
N LEU A 683 -16.58 -20.37 -5.64
CA LEU A 683 -17.82 -21.14 -5.56
C LEU A 683 -18.21 -21.69 -6.93
N ILE A 684 -18.24 -23.00 -7.08
CA ILE A 684 -18.78 -23.70 -8.25
C ILE A 684 -20.28 -23.92 -8.01
N VAL A 685 -21.12 -23.30 -8.83
CA VAL A 685 -22.58 -23.52 -8.83
C VAL A 685 -22.93 -24.41 -10.01
N SER A 686 -23.28 -25.66 -9.70
CA SER A 686 -23.77 -26.65 -10.64
C SER A 686 -25.26 -26.41 -10.90
N LEU A 687 -25.61 -26.00 -12.14
CA LEU A 687 -27.01 -25.81 -12.51
C LEU A 687 -27.68 -27.16 -12.76
N MET A 688 -28.55 -27.53 -11.83
CA MET A 688 -29.19 -28.84 -11.85
C MET A 688 -30.28 -28.91 -12.91
N ARG A 689 -30.46 -30.05 -13.56
CA ARG A 689 -29.68 -31.30 -13.44
C ARG A 689 -28.56 -31.41 -14.48
N GLY A 690 -28.70 -30.72 -15.61
CA GLY A 690 -27.86 -30.92 -16.79
C GLY A 690 -26.42 -30.42 -16.65
N GLY A 691 -26.15 -29.46 -15.78
CA GLY A 691 -24.82 -28.89 -15.56
C GLY A 691 -23.89 -29.76 -14.71
N ASP A 692 -24.43 -30.67 -13.91
CA ASP A 692 -23.66 -31.35 -12.86
C ASP A 692 -22.46 -32.15 -13.35
N PRO A 693 -22.56 -33.01 -14.37
CA PRO A 693 -21.39 -33.75 -14.84
C PRO A 693 -20.26 -32.85 -15.30
N MET A 694 -20.57 -31.70 -15.91
CA MET A 694 -19.59 -30.71 -16.32
C MET A 694 -18.97 -29.98 -15.12
N ALA A 695 -19.80 -29.56 -14.16
CA ALA A 695 -19.35 -28.93 -12.93
C ALA A 695 -18.43 -29.85 -12.12
N GLN A 696 -18.73 -31.15 -12.03
CA GLN A 696 -17.84 -32.15 -11.44
C GLN A 696 -16.48 -32.20 -12.15
N GLY A 697 -16.47 -32.01 -13.48
CA GLY A 697 -15.22 -31.94 -14.26
C GLY A 697 -14.38 -30.72 -13.89
N VAL A 698 -15.00 -29.59 -13.59
CA VAL A 698 -14.32 -28.39 -13.07
C VAL A 698 -13.80 -28.65 -11.65
N PHE A 699 -14.62 -29.26 -10.79
CA PHE A 699 -14.28 -29.57 -9.41
C PHE A 699 -13.15 -30.61 -9.28
N ASP A 700 -13.02 -31.54 -10.23
CA ASP A 700 -11.88 -32.47 -10.32
C ASP A 700 -10.53 -31.76 -10.43
N VAL A 701 -10.52 -30.55 -11.00
CA VAL A 701 -9.32 -29.73 -11.19
C VAL A 701 -9.14 -28.75 -10.04
N PHE A 702 -10.25 -28.25 -9.48
CA PHE A 702 -10.27 -27.26 -8.39
C PHE A 702 -10.90 -27.83 -7.11
N PRO A 703 -10.29 -28.84 -6.47
CA PRO A 703 -10.88 -29.55 -5.35
C PRO A 703 -11.04 -28.71 -4.07
N ARG A 704 -10.41 -27.54 -3.96
CA ARG A 704 -10.58 -26.63 -2.82
C ARG A 704 -11.75 -25.67 -2.98
N ALA A 705 -12.30 -25.53 -4.20
CA ALA A 705 -13.45 -24.69 -4.43
C ALA A 705 -14.68 -25.23 -3.69
N THR A 706 -15.56 -24.34 -3.25
CA THR A 706 -16.85 -24.75 -2.69
C THR A 706 -17.75 -25.24 -3.82
N TYR A 707 -18.43 -26.37 -3.64
CA TYR A 707 -19.33 -26.94 -4.65
C TYR A 707 -20.79 -26.88 -4.20
N LEU A 708 -21.65 -26.23 -4.97
CA LEU A 708 -23.07 -26.02 -4.68
C LEU A 708 -23.95 -26.52 -5.84
N HIS A 709 -24.87 -27.43 -5.55
CA HIS A 709 -25.98 -27.75 -6.45
C HIS A 709 -27.07 -26.68 -6.36
N ALA A 710 -27.53 -26.15 -7.50
CA ALA A 710 -28.63 -25.20 -7.54
C ALA A 710 -29.63 -25.58 -8.64
N HIS A 711 -30.90 -25.77 -8.26
CA HIS A 711 -32.00 -25.99 -9.20
C HIS A 711 -32.63 -24.66 -9.64
N LYS A 712 -32.59 -23.66 -8.77
CA LYS A 712 -33.14 -22.33 -9.03
C LYS A 712 -32.25 -21.25 -8.39
N PRO A 713 -32.35 -19.98 -8.83
CA PRO A 713 -31.50 -18.90 -8.35
C PRO A 713 -31.55 -18.71 -6.82
N GLU A 714 -32.68 -18.98 -6.17
CA GLU A 714 -32.86 -18.84 -4.73
C GLU A 714 -32.09 -19.86 -3.88
N ASP A 715 -31.57 -20.92 -4.50
CA ASP A 715 -30.71 -21.89 -3.82
C ASP A 715 -29.33 -21.29 -3.51
N VAL A 716 -28.92 -20.24 -4.23
CA VAL A 716 -27.75 -19.43 -3.89
C VAL A 716 -28.15 -18.42 -2.81
N GLN A 717 -27.58 -18.55 -1.61
CA GLN A 717 -27.91 -17.75 -0.44
C GLN A 717 -26.72 -16.90 0.01
N ALA A 718 -26.97 -15.81 0.75
CA ALA A 718 -25.92 -14.92 1.26
C ALA A 718 -24.79 -15.66 1.99
N LYS A 719 -25.12 -16.70 2.77
CA LYS A 719 -24.14 -17.53 3.48
C LYS A 719 -23.17 -18.29 2.56
N HIS A 720 -23.60 -18.64 1.33
CA HIS A 720 -22.77 -19.32 0.34
C HIS A 720 -21.75 -18.36 -0.31
N LEU A 721 -21.98 -17.04 -0.23
CA LEU A 721 -21.15 -16.01 -0.86
C LEU A 721 -20.22 -15.31 0.14
N ARG A 722 -20.28 -15.65 1.43
CA ARG A 722 -19.38 -15.06 2.45
C ARG A 722 -17.94 -15.48 2.17
N GLY A 723 -17.05 -14.50 2.01
CA GLY A 723 -15.63 -14.74 1.70
C GLY A 723 -15.36 -15.28 0.30
N VAL A 724 -16.39 -15.40 -0.55
CA VAL A 724 -16.25 -15.83 -1.95
C VAL A 724 -15.90 -14.63 -2.82
N VAL A 725 -14.86 -14.76 -3.62
CA VAL A 725 -14.42 -13.71 -4.56
C VAL A 725 -14.75 -14.06 -6.02
N CYS A 726 -14.98 -15.34 -6.31
CA CYS A 726 -15.33 -15.83 -7.64
C CYS A 726 -16.47 -16.86 -7.60
N VAL A 727 -17.45 -16.72 -8.50
CA VAL A 727 -18.51 -17.70 -8.73
C VAL A 727 -18.39 -18.26 -10.14
N LEU A 728 -18.29 -19.58 -10.27
CA LEU A 728 -18.38 -20.31 -11.52
C LEU A 728 -19.80 -20.86 -11.68
N LEU A 729 -20.60 -20.26 -12.57
CA LEU A 729 -21.92 -20.76 -12.94
C LEU A 729 -21.78 -21.78 -14.07
N VAL A 730 -21.99 -23.06 -13.78
CA VAL A 730 -21.68 -24.14 -14.73
C VAL A 730 -22.95 -24.81 -15.25
N ASP A 731 -23.12 -24.83 -16.57
CA ASP A 731 -24.18 -25.60 -17.23
C ASP A 731 -23.69 -26.22 -18.54
N SER A 732 -24.27 -27.35 -18.91
CA SER A 732 -23.89 -28.07 -20.12
C SER A 732 -24.27 -27.32 -21.40
N VAL A 733 -25.39 -26.59 -21.40
CA VAL A 733 -25.96 -25.94 -22.59
C VAL A 733 -26.55 -24.58 -22.25
N VAL A 734 -26.03 -23.52 -22.86
CA VAL A 734 -26.61 -22.17 -22.78
C VAL A 734 -27.29 -21.84 -24.11
N ASN A 735 -28.62 -21.89 -24.12
CA ASN A 735 -29.43 -21.48 -25.27
C ASN A 735 -29.60 -19.95 -25.29
N SER A 736 -30.75 -19.42 -24.85
CA SER A 736 -31.00 -17.97 -24.80
C SER A 736 -30.22 -17.25 -23.70
N GLY A 737 -29.69 -17.99 -22.72
CA GLY A 737 -29.06 -17.41 -21.54
C GLY A 737 -30.01 -16.94 -20.44
N ALA A 738 -31.33 -17.16 -20.58
CA ALA A 738 -32.32 -16.69 -19.60
C ALA A 738 -32.02 -17.17 -18.18
N SER A 739 -31.78 -18.48 -17.99
CA SER A 739 -31.43 -19.04 -16.69
C SER A 739 -30.13 -18.44 -16.14
N MET A 740 -29.11 -18.24 -16.98
CA MET A 740 -27.85 -17.61 -16.55
C MET A 740 -28.08 -16.18 -16.05
N LEU A 741 -28.93 -15.41 -16.74
CA LEU A 741 -29.29 -14.06 -16.31
C LEU A 741 -30.03 -14.05 -14.98
N ASP A 742 -30.94 -15.01 -14.75
CA ASP A 742 -31.67 -15.11 -13.48
C ASP A 742 -30.72 -15.44 -12.31
N PHE A 743 -29.77 -16.36 -12.52
CA PHE A 743 -28.73 -16.68 -11.55
C PHE A 743 -27.78 -15.50 -11.29
N VAL A 744 -27.29 -14.84 -12.34
CA VAL A 744 -26.44 -13.65 -12.22
C VAL A 744 -27.18 -12.56 -11.43
N HIS A 745 -28.45 -12.31 -11.74
CA HIS A 745 -29.27 -11.34 -11.02
C HIS A 745 -29.43 -11.69 -9.55
N ALA A 746 -29.73 -12.96 -9.23
CA ALA A 746 -29.86 -13.41 -7.84
C ALA A 746 -28.54 -13.27 -7.06
N ILE A 747 -27.41 -13.65 -7.65
CA ILE A 747 -26.09 -13.49 -7.04
C ILE A 747 -25.79 -12.00 -6.81
N ARG A 748 -26.06 -11.13 -7.79
CA ARG A 748 -25.78 -9.70 -7.70
C ARG A 748 -26.60 -8.98 -6.63
N LYS A 749 -27.81 -9.48 -6.31
CA LYS A 749 -28.60 -9.00 -5.16
C LYS A 749 -27.97 -9.33 -3.80
N LEU A 750 -27.17 -10.39 -3.73
CA LEU A 750 -26.57 -10.87 -2.49
C LEU A 750 -25.12 -10.42 -2.32
N HIS A 751 -24.38 -10.35 -3.43
CA HIS A 751 -23.00 -9.91 -3.48
C HIS A 751 -22.71 -9.18 -4.79
N TRP A 752 -22.89 -7.86 -4.78
CA TRP A 752 -22.80 -7.06 -6.01
C TRP A 752 -21.40 -7.03 -6.64
N ALA A 753 -20.32 -7.12 -5.87
CA ALA A 753 -18.94 -7.02 -6.39
C ALA A 753 -18.36 -8.33 -6.97
N VAL A 754 -18.88 -9.51 -6.59
CA VAL A 754 -18.22 -10.80 -6.81
C VAL A 754 -17.96 -11.06 -8.30
N ARG A 755 -16.81 -11.65 -8.64
CA ARG A 755 -16.54 -12.02 -10.03
C ARG A 755 -17.43 -13.20 -10.41
N ILE A 756 -18.08 -13.15 -11.57
CA ILE A 756 -18.92 -14.26 -12.06
C ILE A 756 -18.37 -14.74 -13.41
N ILE A 757 -18.14 -16.04 -13.55
CA ILE A 757 -17.79 -16.69 -14.82
C ILE A 757 -18.85 -17.74 -15.13
N ILE A 758 -19.50 -17.59 -16.29
CA ILE A 758 -20.41 -18.60 -16.83
C ILE A 758 -19.56 -19.61 -17.59
N VAL A 759 -19.64 -20.88 -17.24
CA VAL A 759 -18.89 -21.98 -17.89
C VAL A 759 -19.88 -22.90 -18.57
N ALA A 760 -19.69 -23.13 -19.87
CA ALA A 760 -20.60 -23.96 -20.65
C ALA A 760 -19.96 -24.88 -21.68
N GLY A 761 -20.59 -26.04 -21.90
CA GLY A 761 -20.21 -26.97 -22.96
C GLY A 761 -20.58 -26.48 -24.35
N VAL A 762 -21.71 -25.78 -24.46
CA VAL A 762 -22.09 -25.09 -25.69
C VAL A 762 -22.86 -23.83 -25.35
N VAL A 763 -22.54 -22.74 -26.05
CA VAL A 763 -23.30 -21.49 -26.01
C VAL A 763 -23.86 -21.21 -27.40
N GLN A 764 -25.12 -20.82 -27.49
CA GLN A 764 -25.73 -20.48 -28.77
C GLN A 764 -25.26 -19.10 -29.26
N ALA A 765 -24.96 -18.99 -30.55
CA ALA A 765 -24.35 -17.81 -31.15
C ALA A 765 -25.18 -16.53 -30.92
N ASP A 766 -26.51 -16.56 -31.14
CA ASP A 766 -27.35 -15.36 -30.94
C ASP A 766 -27.28 -14.82 -29.49
N ALA A 767 -26.93 -15.65 -28.50
CA ALA A 767 -26.82 -15.25 -27.10
C ALA A 767 -25.56 -14.41 -26.81
N VAL A 768 -24.50 -14.57 -27.62
CA VAL A 768 -23.18 -13.95 -27.40
C VAL A 768 -22.64 -13.11 -28.56
N GLU A 769 -23.29 -13.16 -29.72
CA GLU A 769 -22.93 -12.34 -30.87
C GLU A 769 -23.09 -10.84 -30.61
N LEU A 770 -22.20 -10.05 -31.20
CA LEU A 770 -22.30 -8.60 -31.15
C LEU A 770 -23.33 -8.11 -32.15
N ARG A 771 -24.39 -7.48 -31.66
CA ARG A 771 -25.36 -6.80 -32.52
C ARG A 771 -24.89 -5.38 -32.72
N ARG A 772 -24.32 -5.09 -33.89
CA ARG A 772 -24.10 -3.70 -34.31
C ARG A 772 -25.45 -3.09 -34.65
N GLU A 773 -25.71 -1.89 -34.13
CA GLU A 773 -26.80 -1.07 -34.66
C GLU A 773 -26.52 -0.82 -36.14
N GLU A 774 -27.26 -1.48 -37.03
CA GLU A 774 -27.25 -1.11 -38.44
C GLU A 774 -27.85 0.28 -38.57
N LYS A 775 -27.01 1.31 -38.64
CA LYS A 775 -27.36 2.57 -39.30
C LYS A 775 -27.56 2.25 -40.78
N THR A 776 -28.75 1.78 -41.15
CA THR A 776 -29.13 1.70 -42.55
C THR A 776 -29.11 3.12 -43.13
N PRO A 777 -28.47 3.37 -44.29
CA PRO A 777 -28.58 4.65 -44.97
C PRO A 777 -30.04 4.83 -45.36
N VAL A 778 -30.67 5.92 -44.90
CA VAL A 778 -32.00 6.32 -45.35
C VAL A 778 -31.92 6.50 -46.87
N PRO A 779 -32.61 5.69 -47.69
CA PRO A 779 -32.72 5.97 -49.12
C PRO A 779 -33.59 7.22 -49.30
N PRO A 780 -33.36 8.06 -50.32
CA PRO A 780 -34.19 9.23 -50.54
C PRO A 780 -35.64 8.82 -50.79
N PRO A 781 -36.62 9.62 -50.33
CA PRO A 781 -38.01 9.23 -50.29
C PRO A 781 -38.56 9.05 -51.70
N ARG A 782 -38.90 7.82 -52.08
CA ARG A 782 -39.86 7.58 -53.16
C ARG A 782 -41.25 7.55 -52.54
N GLN A 783 -42.07 8.52 -52.93
CA GLN A 783 -43.51 8.51 -52.67
C GLN A 783 -44.11 7.23 -53.24
N THR A 784 -44.63 6.34 -52.40
CA THR A 784 -45.80 5.48 -52.71
C THR A 784 -46.29 4.82 -51.42
N THR A 785 -47.51 5.22 -51.04
CA THR A 785 -48.56 4.52 -50.28
C THR A 785 -48.21 3.30 -49.42
N GLY A 786 -48.48 3.42 -48.11
CA GLY A 786 -49.17 2.39 -47.33
C GLY A 786 -48.35 1.19 -46.85
N GLY A 787 -47.59 1.37 -45.78
CA GLY A 787 -47.01 0.27 -45.01
C GLY A 787 -46.03 0.81 -43.97
N GLY A 788 -46.48 1.01 -42.73
CA GLY A 788 -45.61 1.40 -41.63
C GLY A 788 -44.62 0.28 -41.34
N ALA A 789 -43.37 0.44 -41.78
CA ALA A 789 -42.27 -0.39 -41.31
C ALA A 789 -41.97 0.00 -39.86
N VAL A 790 -42.54 -0.75 -38.92
CA VAL A 790 -42.12 -0.73 -37.52
C VAL A 790 -40.69 -1.26 -37.50
N LEU A 791 -39.72 -0.41 -37.14
CA LEU A 791 -38.39 -0.85 -36.72
C LEU A 791 -38.60 -1.74 -35.48
N GLN A 792 -38.69 -3.06 -35.67
CA GLN A 792 -38.65 -4.01 -34.55
C GLN A 792 -37.24 -3.95 -33.95
N GLN A 793 -37.08 -3.20 -32.86
CA GLN A 793 -35.92 -3.34 -31.99
C GLN A 793 -35.90 -4.79 -31.49
N LYS A 794 -34.98 -5.59 -32.02
CA LYS A 794 -34.78 -6.99 -31.62
C LYS A 794 -34.29 -7.01 -30.17
N GLU A 795 -34.99 -7.70 -29.27
CA GLU A 795 -34.67 -7.74 -27.84
C GLU A 795 -33.19 -8.06 -27.56
N PRO A 796 -32.55 -7.39 -26.58
CA PRO A 796 -31.12 -7.56 -26.30
C PRO A 796 -30.78 -9.01 -25.93
N ASN A 797 -29.62 -9.49 -26.40
CA ASN A 797 -29.21 -10.86 -26.12
C ASN A 797 -28.57 -11.01 -24.73
N MET A 798 -28.13 -12.22 -24.39
CA MET A 798 -27.53 -12.48 -23.08
C MET A 798 -26.30 -11.61 -22.84
N ARG A 799 -25.39 -11.50 -23.82
CA ARG A 799 -24.16 -10.69 -23.68
C ARG A 799 -24.47 -9.21 -23.41
N ASP A 800 -25.42 -8.64 -24.14
CA ASP A 800 -25.86 -7.25 -23.94
C ASP A 800 -26.42 -7.04 -22.53
N ARG A 801 -27.24 -7.99 -22.05
CA ARG A 801 -27.83 -7.92 -20.70
C ARG A 801 -26.82 -8.17 -19.59
N LEU A 802 -25.83 -9.03 -19.81
CA LEU A 802 -24.75 -9.30 -18.86
C LEU A 802 -23.86 -8.07 -18.63
N ALA A 803 -23.72 -7.19 -19.62
CA ALA A 803 -22.95 -5.95 -19.50
C ALA A 803 -23.51 -5.01 -18.41
N GLU A 804 -24.80 -5.13 -18.07
CA GLU A 804 -25.42 -4.37 -16.98
C GLU A 804 -24.99 -4.86 -15.58
N TYR A 805 -24.39 -6.04 -15.47
CA TYR A 805 -23.98 -6.62 -14.19
C TYR A 805 -22.49 -6.43 -13.88
N GLY A 806 -21.72 -5.79 -14.76
CA GLY A 806 -20.31 -5.48 -14.54
C GLY A 806 -19.40 -6.69 -14.73
N ASN A 807 -18.62 -7.06 -13.69
CA ASN A 807 -17.56 -8.08 -13.73
C ASN A 807 -18.09 -9.51 -13.95
N VAL A 808 -18.55 -9.79 -15.18
CA VAL A 808 -19.08 -11.08 -15.65
C VAL A 808 -18.35 -11.47 -16.94
N GLN A 809 -18.01 -12.76 -17.08
CA GLN A 809 -17.40 -13.32 -18.29
C GLN A 809 -18.06 -14.64 -18.68
N VAL A 810 -17.91 -15.05 -19.94
CA VAL A 810 -18.42 -16.34 -20.45
C VAL A 810 -17.26 -17.18 -20.97
N VAL A 811 -17.24 -18.46 -20.59
CA VAL A 811 -16.31 -19.48 -21.02
C VAL A 811 -17.10 -20.61 -21.67
N ALA A 812 -16.78 -20.94 -22.92
CA ALA A 812 -17.48 -21.97 -23.68
C ALA A 812 -16.51 -22.99 -24.29
N LEU A 813 -16.82 -24.28 -24.23
CA LEU A 813 -16.09 -25.27 -25.04
C LEU A 813 -16.29 -24.98 -26.53
N ARG A 814 -17.51 -24.59 -26.92
CA ARG A 814 -17.82 -24.13 -28.27
C ARG A 814 -19.01 -23.19 -28.34
N ILE A 815 -19.02 -22.35 -29.37
CA ILE A 815 -20.16 -21.56 -29.82
C ILE A 815 -20.87 -22.31 -30.96
N SER A 816 -22.19 -22.17 -31.07
CA SER A 816 -23.01 -22.92 -32.03
C SER A 816 -24.17 -22.10 -32.58
N ASP A 817 -24.41 -22.16 -33.88
CA ASP A 817 -25.59 -21.51 -34.50
C ASP A 817 -26.90 -22.19 -34.10
N ASN A 818 -26.85 -23.51 -33.87
CA ASN A 818 -28.01 -24.30 -33.48
C ASN A 818 -28.52 -23.99 -32.07
N LYS A 819 -29.85 -23.97 -31.92
CA LYS A 819 -30.52 -24.02 -30.62
C LYS A 819 -30.75 -25.47 -30.18
N TYR A 820 -30.44 -25.77 -28.94
CA TYR A 820 -30.57 -27.10 -28.34
C TYR A 820 -31.80 -27.12 -27.42
N LYS A 821 -32.99 -27.14 -28.02
CA LYS A 821 -34.28 -27.29 -27.30
C LYS A 821 -34.73 -28.74 -27.41
N GLY A 822 -34.16 -29.62 -26.57
CA GLY A 822 -34.62 -30.99 -26.49
C GLY A 822 -35.91 -31.12 -25.68
N VAL A 823 -36.76 -32.07 -26.02
CA VAL A 823 -37.89 -32.53 -25.19
C VAL A 823 -37.81 -34.07 -25.18
N GLY A 824 -37.91 -34.70 -24.00
CA GLY A 824 -37.82 -36.15 -23.86
C GLY A 824 -36.45 -36.70 -24.30
N GLY A 825 -36.42 -37.51 -25.36
CA GLY A 825 -35.23 -38.23 -25.84
C GLY A 825 -34.08 -37.37 -26.40
N THR A 826 -34.31 -36.08 -26.67
CA THR A 826 -33.29 -35.14 -27.16
C THR A 826 -32.84 -34.12 -26.10
N ASP A 827 -33.45 -34.13 -24.92
CA ASP A 827 -33.08 -33.26 -23.80
C ASP A 827 -31.77 -33.72 -23.15
N THR A 828 -30.83 -32.79 -22.97
CA THR A 828 -29.51 -33.10 -22.39
C THR A 828 -29.65 -33.65 -20.97
N GLY A 829 -30.51 -33.05 -20.14
CA GLY A 829 -30.74 -33.52 -18.77
C GLY A 829 -31.26 -34.96 -18.73
N ASN A 830 -32.29 -35.26 -19.52
CA ASN A 830 -32.88 -36.59 -19.56
C ASN A 830 -31.92 -37.65 -20.12
N ARG A 831 -31.12 -37.29 -21.14
CA ARG A 831 -30.10 -38.19 -21.70
C ARG A 831 -28.97 -38.47 -20.73
N LEU A 832 -28.57 -37.48 -19.91
CA LEU A 832 -27.51 -37.66 -18.90
C LEU A 832 -27.90 -38.70 -17.83
N PHE A 833 -29.18 -38.78 -17.47
CA PHE A 833 -29.66 -39.66 -16.40
C PHE A 833 -30.52 -40.83 -16.89
N ASN A 834 -30.60 -41.06 -18.21
CA ASN A 834 -31.46 -42.08 -18.83
C ASN A 834 -32.95 -41.96 -18.40
N THR A 835 -33.43 -40.74 -18.15
CA THR A 835 -34.81 -40.44 -17.75
C THR A 835 -35.66 -39.97 -18.93
N THR A 836 -35.33 -40.37 -20.16
CA THR A 836 -36.01 -39.92 -21.39
C THR A 836 -37.47 -40.33 -21.50
N HIS A 837 -37.93 -41.22 -20.64
CA HIS A 837 -39.31 -41.71 -20.51
C HIS A 837 -40.10 -41.03 -19.38
N LEU A 838 -39.43 -40.19 -18.57
CA LEU A 838 -40.11 -39.38 -17.57
C LEU A 838 -40.47 -38.06 -18.24
N ASP A 839 -41.76 -37.83 -18.44
CA ASP A 839 -42.26 -36.51 -18.85
C ASP A 839 -41.93 -35.49 -17.76
N CYS A 840 -41.45 -34.31 -18.20
CA CYS A 840 -40.98 -33.24 -17.32
C CYS A 840 -42.05 -32.75 -16.33
#